data_AF-A0A5C9C1X3-F1
#
_entry.id   AF-A0A5C9C1X3-F1
#
_cell.length_a   1.000
_cell.length_b   1.000
_cell.length_c   1.000
_cell.angle_alpha   90.00
_cell.angle_beta   90.00
_cell.angle_gamma   90.00
#
_symmetry.space_group_name_H-M   'P 1'
#
loop_
_entity.id
_entity.type
_entity.pdbx_description
1 polymer ?
#
loop_
_entity_poly.entity_id
_entity_poly.type
_entity_poly.pdbx_seq_one_letter_code
_entity_poly.pdbx_strand_id
1 'polypeptide(L)'
;MLRRLAKLPHEEAVVRLSAFANAQAQGTQALKTRVSATLLRDLLHIGWEVLVNAHHIYVRPPTPKDRVARKAFIRQQLLYGRDDQLLDDSHRRFLFTMERPSKYSTCKPVTELIADGRRLAEQLRPIAAMPKEQRAALLERVCQPYLQLVSDERDEFTNIRLIDIWRYFRHSWSTRYRSSPGRNLFYLVRDAAQPNHPVIGITALGNTVMQLTPRDLALGWTLEGMLGLCDRGEFTDSEVLRALRGRLEQDFEQIYRDDLPVARRIDHSVDDETLSRLAVIEQDSIRDRADSLKGDDENANKRVEDLAPERLVHLTKTPLFRSKRARATREILRAYRTIATWRCSLRDLAATDYGTWALNVALKQIKKRYSATSMMELTVCGAVAPYNHLLGGKLVCLMMMSPRVVNDYRERYEGMVSIIASQMAGRPISKEPHLAFLGTTSLYTDHSSQYNRVKLPPGTVPGQSSSIEYTQLGRTEGFGSPNLSAETELGLAAIAEAAVGFRNVNFVFGEGQSPKLRQLREGFTGLGLNQTNLLQHGSPRIIYGVPLVKNLPRVLLGIDEEPTYAIDPSEAGAEQSIGSYWIQRWLASRLDHLPSLEAVAKSTPLTERVSRLIPERPADSAPQGQLPFRTVKGDRIDMQTEIMTDERLQFIRLLYRNESAFSDHVSLTRLKELNIKTNLEEVVRKVVRNGGSVVITGNAGDGKTHAILLMRKELKGAEVVTDASELTSADIAARWQLARDEKRPFCIAINEGPLVDLVREHRQTHPWLEDIRGQLLRLVGYKPLESLQTGDAENWKPSAGEPVIVDLSHRRVLSADLIAAIIEKLTDDHWYQGCSNCRANTTCAVTYNRTMLRSELPRQRMVKLLTTVGKTGAKVTFREALAFVSYALFAGKTCEELKELGTSEETRYYWNAFEGEGAIFELLSRGIDPLKQTNPQIDENLWRGIFNPSDFAGNSMLPALQRNLDELAEREQRNLADEFTALKRRWYFEHKEGHLLDFSEANRLFEELQDTSVAMAIRLSRLITLINRWWNRGGESKGDALRLWTRLSYQPRSRSQAMVSGLAVNRNRLRLYKQELAPVLRKAFGEQPTGHLLLASADDPRFARLVVDTELLEGLLHGSIADGQSEISRRLGQFNDTLSQYGDKSSDVRTVDVVDPQSELRTTVVVDLVNRRYDSAN
;
A
#
# COMPACT_ATOMS: atom_id res chain seq x y z
N MET A 1 -12.24 27.12 23.27
CA MET A 1 -13.45 26.32 23.00
C MET A 1 -13.41 24.95 23.69
N LEU A 2 -12.42 24.08 23.39
CA LEU A 2 -12.31 22.72 23.94
C LEU A 2 -12.56 22.59 25.46
N ARG A 3 -12.02 23.51 26.27
CA ARG A 3 -12.27 23.55 27.73
C ARG A 3 -13.74 23.70 28.11
N ARG A 4 -14.53 24.46 27.35
CA ARG A 4 -15.97 24.62 27.61
C ARG A 4 -16.71 23.33 27.27
N LEU A 5 -16.36 22.71 26.13
CA LEU A 5 -16.95 21.45 25.69
C LEU A 5 -16.64 20.29 26.65
N ALA A 6 -15.41 20.26 27.17
CA ALA A 6 -14.94 19.24 28.11
C ALA A 6 -15.59 19.33 29.51
N LYS A 7 -16.25 20.45 29.85
CA LYS A 7 -17.00 20.63 31.10
C LYS A 7 -18.46 20.18 31.01
N LEU A 8 -18.96 19.90 29.80
CA LEU A 8 -20.33 19.42 29.59
C LEU A 8 -20.50 18.01 30.17
N PRO A 9 -21.74 17.59 30.48
CA PRO A 9 -22.03 16.19 30.79
C PRO A 9 -21.50 15.26 29.70
N HIS A 10 -21.07 14.05 30.08
CA HIS A 10 -20.35 13.12 29.20
C HIS A 10 -20.99 12.94 27.80
N GLU A 11 -22.29 12.64 27.75
CA GLU A 11 -23.00 12.42 26.48
C GLU A 11 -23.05 13.68 25.62
N GLU A 12 -23.32 14.84 26.22
CA GLU A 12 -23.34 16.12 25.49
C GLU A 12 -21.93 16.51 25.02
N ALA A 13 -20.91 16.31 25.85
CA ALA A 13 -19.52 16.60 25.52
C ALA A 13 -19.08 15.83 24.27
N VAL A 14 -19.38 14.53 24.20
CA VAL A 14 -19.04 13.67 23.05
C VAL A 14 -19.67 14.19 21.75
N VAL A 15 -20.97 14.50 21.77
CA VAL A 15 -21.69 14.99 20.59
C VAL A 15 -21.15 16.35 20.14
N ARG A 16 -20.98 17.28 21.09
CA ARG A 16 -20.48 18.62 20.80
C ARG A 16 -19.02 18.64 20.36
N LEU A 17 -18.16 17.76 20.90
CA LEU A 17 -16.77 17.59 20.45
C LEU A 17 -16.71 17.06 19.02
N SER A 18 -17.59 16.11 18.66
CA SER A 18 -17.70 15.59 17.29
C SER A 18 -18.15 16.68 16.32
N ALA A 19 -19.19 17.45 16.66
CA ALA A 19 -19.64 18.58 15.85
C ALA A 19 -18.56 19.65 15.72
N PHE A 20 -17.85 19.97 16.81
CA PHE A 20 -16.74 20.94 16.80
C PHE A 20 -15.57 20.47 15.93
N ALA A 21 -15.23 19.18 15.95
CA ALA A 21 -14.19 18.59 15.11
C ALA A 21 -14.54 18.72 13.62
N ASN A 22 -15.79 18.44 13.25
CA ASN A 22 -16.28 18.52 11.87
C ASN A 22 -16.34 19.97 11.34
N ALA A 23 -16.53 20.96 12.22
CA ALA A 23 -16.61 22.36 11.85
C ALA A 23 -15.24 23.05 11.64
N GLN A 24 -14.11 22.35 11.82
CA GLN A 24 -12.78 22.96 11.64
C GLN A 24 -12.43 23.07 10.14
N ALA A 25 -11.92 24.24 9.74
CA ALA A 25 -11.47 24.53 8.37
C ALA A 25 -10.16 23.78 8.00
N GLN A 26 -9.65 24.00 6.78
CA GLN A 26 -8.38 23.42 6.34
C GLN A 26 -7.16 24.17 6.92
N GLY A 27 -6.02 23.48 7.03
CA GLY A 27 -4.73 24.03 7.49
C GLY A 27 -4.18 23.37 8.76
N THR A 28 -2.87 23.54 9.02
CA THR A 28 -2.15 22.81 10.09
C THR A 28 -2.69 23.09 11.49
N GLN A 29 -3.08 24.34 11.79
CA GLN A 29 -3.63 24.69 13.10
C GLN A 29 -5.06 24.16 13.30
N ALA A 30 -5.86 24.16 12.23
CA ALA A 30 -7.20 23.60 12.25
C ALA A 30 -7.15 22.07 12.37
N LEU A 31 -6.20 21.41 11.71
CA LEU A 31 -5.89 19.99 11.88
C LEU A 31 -5.54 19.66 13.35
N LYS A 32 -4.62 20.41 13.97
CA LYS A 32 -4.30 20.22 15.40
C LYS A 32 -5.52 20.38 16.30
N THR A 33 -6.37 21.35 16.00
CA THR A 33 -7.61 21.63 16.77
C THR A 33 -8.63 20.50 16.62
N ARG A 34 -8.83 20.00 15.39
CA ARG A 34 -9.71 18.87 15.09
C ARG A 34 -9.25 17.61 15.79
N VAL A 35 -7.98 17.23 15.63
CA VAL A 35 -7.42 16.01 16.25
C VAL A 35 -7.44 16.10 17.77
N SER A 36 -7.23 17.30 18.34
CA SER A 36 -7.39 17.50 19.78
C SER A 36 -8.83 17.25 20.26
N ALA A 37 -9.83 17.65 19.47
CA ALA A 37 -11.24 17.41 19.77
C ALA A 37 -11.61 15.92 19.67
N THR A 38 -11.19 15.24 18.61
CA THR A 38 -11.47 13.80 18.41
C THR A 38 -10.71 12.94 19.43
N LEU A 39 -9.48 13.31 19.79
CA LEU A 39 -8.73 12.66 20.86
C LEU A 39 -9.47 12.79 22.20
N LEU A 40 -9.94 13.98 22.54
CA LEU A 40 -10.67 14.18 23.79
C LEU A 40 -12.00 13.41 23.82
N ARG A 41 -12.73 13.39 22.70
CA ARG A 41 -13.93 12.55 22.52
C ARG A 41 -13.63 11.08 22.76
N ASP A 42 -12.59 10.55 22.12
CA ASP A 42 -12.22 9.14 22.23
C ASP A 42 -11.80 8.78 23.66
N LEU A 43 -11.01 9.63 24.32
CA LEU A 43 -10.61 9.43 25.72
C LEU A 43 -11.83 9.40 26.65
N LEU A 44 -12.80 10.30 26.46
CA LEU A 44 -14.07 10.27 27.19
C LEU A 44 -14.79 8.94 26.97
N HIS A 45 -14.99 8.50 25.73
CA HIS A 45 -15.67 7.23 25.41
C HIS A 45 -14.99 5.99 26.00
N ILE A 46 -13.67 6.00 26.04
CA ILE A 46 -12.84 4.92 26.63
C ILE A 46 -12.89 4.95 28.18
N GLY A 47 -13.50 5.99 28.77
CA GLY A 47 -13.72 6.12 30.20
C GLY A 47 -12.58 6.79 30.95
N TRP A 48 -11.77 7.63 30.28
CA TRP A 48 -10.74 8.44 30.95
C TRP A 48 -11.36 9.58 31.74
N GLU A 49 -10.75 9.90 32.87
CA GLU A 49 -11.13 11.02 33.70
C GLU A 49 -10.61 12.32 33.08
N VAL A 50 -11.48 13.32 32.96
CA VAL A 50 -11.15 14.64 32.42
C VAL A 50 -11.39 15.70 33.50
N LEU A 51 -10.36 16.50 33.79
CA LEU A 51 -10.44 17.63 34.71
C LEU A 51 -10.07 18.92 33.96
N VAL A 52 -10.92 19.94 34.07
CA VAL A 52 -10.74 21.21 33.37
C VAL A 52 -10.61 22.35 34.36
N ASN A 53 -9.49 23.08 34.33
CA ASN A 53 -9.31 24.33 35.09
C ASN A 53 -9.25 25.57 34.16
N ALA A 54 -8.91 26.72 34.71
CA ALA A 54 -8.86 28.00 33.97
C ALA A 54 -7.83 28.02 32.83
N HIS A 55 -6.82 27.13 32.85
CA HIS A 55 -5.69 27.12 31.93
C HIS A 55 -5.56 25.81 31.14
N HIS A 56 -5.85 24.66 31.75
CA HIS A 56 -5.48 23.33 31.26
C HIS A 56 -6.65 22.34 31.25
N ILE A 57 -6.53 21.32 30.39
CA ILE A 57 -7.32 20.09 30.41
C ILE A 57 -6.38 18.96 30.84
N TYR A 58 -6.68 18.31 31.96
CA TYR A 58 -5.95 17.13 32.42
C TYR A 58 -6.77 15.89 32.09
N VAL A 59 -6.09 14.86 31.58
CA VAL A 59 -6.68 13.56 31.28
C VAL A 59 -5.86 12.47 31.94
N ARG A 60 -6.52 11.44 32.49
CA ARG A 60 -5.85 10.25 33.01
C ARG A 60 -6.73 9.02 32.90
N PRO A 61 -6.16 7.81 32.79
CA PRO A 61 -6.94 6.60 32.98
C PRO A 61 -7.44 6.55 34.44
N PRO A 62 -8.69 6.11 34.68
CA PRO A 62 -9.21 5.91 36.03
C PRO A 62 -8.40 4.85 36.78
N THR A 63 -8.36 4.97 38.11
CA THR A 63 -7.72 4.01 39.01
C THR A 63 -8.77 3.30 39.89
N PRO A 64 -9.64 2.47 39.31
CA PRO A 64 -10.69 1.81 40.06
C PRO A 64 -10.10 0.90 41.14
N LYS A 65 -10.60 1.08 42.37
CA LYS A 65 -10.19 0.31 43.55
C LYS A 65 -10.73 -1.13 43.51
N ASP A 66 -11.96 -1.31 43.00
CA ASP A 66 -12.60 -2.61 42.91
C ASP A 66 -12.28 -3.37 41.60
N ARG A 67 -12.22 -4.70 41.69
CA ARG A 67 -11.91 -5.62 40.59
C ARG A 67 -12.98 -5.59 39.50
N VAL A 68 -14.27 -5.48 39.87
CA VAL A 68 -15.37 -5.46 38.90
C VAL A 68 -15.32 -4.18 38.09
N ALA A 69 -15.14 -3.04 38.76
CA ALA A 69 -14.97 -1.74 38.11
C ALA A 69 -13.76 -1.71 37.17
N ARG A 70 -12.61 -2.28 37.59
CA ARG A 70 -11.41 -2.38 36.74
C ARG A 70 -11.66 -3.23 35.50
N LYS A 71 -12.31 -4.39 35.66
CA LYS A 71 -12.68 -5.26 34.54
C LYS A 71 -13.64 -4.55 33.57
N ALA A 72 -14.62 -3.82 34.10
CA ALA A 72 -15.59 -3.06 33.30
C ALA A 72 -14.89 -1.96 32.49
N PHE A 73 -13.99 -1.19 33.12
CA PHE A 73 -13.19 -0.17 32.45
C PHE A 73 -12.36 -0.75 31.30
N ILE A 74 -11.55 -1.79 31.56
CA ILE A 74 -10.74 -2.44 30.51
C ILE A 74 -11.65 -2.94 29.38
N ARG A 75 -12.79 -3.54 29.72
CA ARG A 75 -13.75 -4.03 28.73
C ARG A 75 -14.33 -2.90 27.89
N GLN A 76 -14.69 -1.77 28.49
CA GLN A 76 -15.17 -0.58 27.78
C GLN A 76 -14.14 -0.09 26.76
N GLN A 77 -12.85 0.01 27.16
CA GLN A 77 -11.79 0.40 26.22
C GLN A 77 -11.69 -0.55 25.01
N LEU A 78 -11.75 -1.85 25.27
CA LEU A 78 -11.61 -2.88 24.26
C LEU A 78 -12.81 -2.89 23.30
N LEU A 79 -14.03 -2.80 23.86
CA LEU A 79 -15.27 -2.74 23.10
C LEU A 79 -15.32 -1.51 22.21
N TYR A 80 -14.93 -0.33 22.70
CA TYR A 80 -14.85 0.87 21.86
C TYR A 80 -13.95 0.64 20.63
N GLY A 81 -12.80 0.00 20.85
CA GLY A 81 -11.90 -0.39 19.76
C GLY A 81 -12.53 -1.38 18.78
N ARG A 82 -13.21 -2.42 19.27
CA ARG A 82 -13.89 -3.42 18.44
C ARG A 82 -15.07 -2.81 17.67
N ASP A 83 -15.87 -1.99 18.32
CA ASP A 83 -17.11 -1.43 17.79
C ASP A 83 -16.83 -0.44 16.67
N ASP A 84 -15.81 0.42 16.84
CA ASP A 84 -15.27 1.27 15.76
C ASP A 84 -14.82 0.44 14.55
N GLN A 85 -14.27 -0.76 14.76
CA GLN A 85 -13.93 -1.68 13.66
C GLN A 85 -15.16 -2.34 13.03
N LEU A 86 -16.16 -2.73 13.82
CA LEU A 86 -17.38 -3.37 13.30
C LEU A 86 -18.32 -2.38 12.62
N LEU A 87 -18.17 -1.08 12.86
CA LEU A 87 -18.89 -0.03 12.16
C LEU A 87 -18.36 0.22 10.75
N ASP A 88 -17.12 -0.18 10.46
CA ASP A 88 -16.49 -0.08 9.16
C ASP A 88 -17.16 -1.01 8.14
N ASP A 89 -17.53 -0.46 6.98
CA ASP A 89 -18.37 -1.16 6.01
C ASP A 89 -17.71 -2.43 5.45
N SER A 90 -16.38 -2.47 5.31
CA SER A 90 -15.66 -3.65 4.82
C SER A 90 -15.84 -4.85 5.76
N HIS A 91 -15.77 -4.63 7.07
CA HIS A 91 -15.94 -5.66 8.09
C HIS A 91 -17.39 -6.12 8.18
N ARG A 92 -18.36 -5.19 8.13
CA ARG A 92 -19.79 -5.53 8.11
C ARG A 92 -20.12 -6.44 6.95
N ARG A 93 -19.68 -6.05 5.76
CA ARG A 93 -19.85 -6.81 4.53
C ARG A 93 -19.28 -8.22 4.65
N PHE A 94 -18.03 -8.36 5.12
CA PHE A 94 -17.39 -9.65 5.34
C PHE A 94 -18.23 -10.56 6.25
N LEU A 95 -18.67 -10.04 7.41
CA LEU A 95 -19.47 -10.80 8.37
C LEU A 95 -20.80 -11.28 7.78
N PHE A 96 -21.52 -10.40 7.06
CA PHE A 96 -22.81 -10.76 6.48
C PHE A 96 -22.70 -11.85 5.41
N THR A 97 -21.66 -11.85 4.57
CA THR A 97 -21.52 -12.93 3.58
C THR A 97 -21.06 -14.24 4.17
N MET A 98 -20.23 -14.23 5.21
CA MET A 98 -19.89 -15.46 5.92
C MET A 98 -21.13 -16.11 6.54
N GLU A 99 -22.03 -15.30 7.11
CA GLU A 99 -23.26 -15.79 7.75
C GLU A 99 -24.40 -16.09 6.76
N ARG A 100 -24.43 -15.42 5.61
CA ARG A 100 -25.50 -15.50 4.60
C ARG A 100 -24.89 -15.55 3.20
N PRO A 101 -24.20 -16.65 2.83
CA PRO A 101 -23.72 -16.82 1.48
C PRO A 101 -24.89 -16.79 0.49
N SER A 102 -24.65 -16.29 -0.72
CA SER A 102 -25.67 -16.21 -1.76
C SER A 102 -26.16 -17.61 -2.15
N LYS A 103 -27.40 -17.72 -2.66
CA LYS A 103 -27.96 -18.99 -3.15
C LYS A 103 -27.15 -19.64 -4.28
N TYR A 104 -26.28 -18.87 -4.94
CA TYR A 104 -25.40 -19.32 -6.03
C TYR A 104 -23.98 -19.66 -5.55
N SER A 105 -23.68 -19.44 -4.26
CA SER A 105 -22.39 -19.79 -3.68
C SER A 105 -22.31 -21.28 -3.42
N THR A 106 -21.14 -21.86 -3.67
CA THR A 106 -20.81 -23.23 -3.25
C THR A 106 -20.47 -23.32 -1.76
N CYS A 107 -20.33 -22.18 -1.07
CA CYS A 107 -20.05 -22.13 0.36
C CYS A 107 -21.34 -22.27 1.18
N LYS A 108 -21.32 -23.14 2.19
CA LYS A 108 -22.36 -23.15 3.23
C LYS A 108 -22.17 -22.00 4.21
N PRO A 109 -23.21 -21.58 4.95
CA PRO A 109 -23.06 -20.55 5.98
C PRO A 109 -22.04 -20.94 7.05
N VAL A 110 -21.22 -20.00 7.52
CA VAL A 110 -20.27 -20.22 8.63
C VAL A 110 -20.97 -20.65 9.93
N THR A 111 -22.27 -20.38 10.06
CA THR A 111 -23.08 -20.85 11.19
C THR A 111 -23.16 -22.38 11.28
N GLU A 112 -22.92 -23.11 10.19
CA GLU A 112 -22.77 -24.58 10.21
C GLU A 112 -21.56 -25.06 11.03
N LEU A 113 -20.60 -24.16 11.29
CA LEU A 113 -19.41 -24.42 12.12
C LEU A 113 -19.60 -23.96 13.56
N ILE A 114 -20.82 -23.56 13.95
CA ILE A 114 -21.20 -23.24 15.33
C ILE A 114 -22.03 -24.42 15.85
N ALA A 115 -21.62 -25.03 16.95
CA ALA A 115 -22.38 -26.13 17.53
C ALA A 115 -23.76 -25.65 18.02
N ASP A 116 -24.82 -26.42 17.74
CA ASP A 116 -26.13 -26.14 18.32
C ASP A 116 -26.14 -26.55 19.80
N GLY A 117 -26.12 -25.54 20.67
CA GLY A 117 -26.05 -25.73 22.11
C GLY A 117 -27.27 -26.43 22.69
N ARG A 118 -28.43 -26.44 22.01
CA ARG A 118 -29.61 -27.22 22.45
C ARG A 118 -29.33 -28.71 22.33
N ARG A 119 -28.86 -29.15 21.16
CA ARG A 119 -28.45 -30.54 20.91
C ARG A 119 -27.31 -30.96 21.83
N LEU A 120 -26.31 -30.09 21.99
CA LEU A 120 -25.19 -30.37 22.89
C LEU A 120 -25.67 -30.52 24.35
N ALA A 121 -26.57 -29.65 24.83
CA ALA A 121 -27.14 -29.76 26.17
C ALA A 121 -27.99 -31.03 26.36
N GLU A 122 -28.75 -31.46 25.36
CA GLU A 122 -29.50 -32.73 25.37
C GLU A 122 -28.58 -33.95 25.54
N GLN A 123 -27.41 -33.94 24.88
CA GLN A 123 -26.40 -35.00 25.03
C GLN A 123 -25.69 -34.96 26.39
N LEU A 124 -25.43 -33.75 26.92
CA LEU A 124 -24.67 -33.57 28.16
C LEU A 124 -25.49 -33.83 29.43
N ARG A 125 -26.80 -33.54 29.44
CA ARG A 125 -27.66 -33.69 30.64
C ARG A 125 -27.72 -35.12 31.19
N PRO A 126 -27.92 -36.18 30.39
CA PRO A 126 -27.89 -37.56 30.89
C PRO A 126 -26.54 -37.92 31.53
N ILE A 127 -25.43 -37.45 30.94
CA ILE A 127 -24.08 -37.69 31.45
C ILE A 127 -23.87 -36.94 32.77
N ALA A 128 -24.38 -35.71 32.88
CA ALA A 128 -24.30 -34.92 34.11
C ALA A 128 -25.01 -35.61 35.29
N ALA A 129 -26.05 -36.41 35.04
CA ALA A 129 -26.76 -37.17 36.07
C ALA A 129 -26.00 -38.42 36.57
N MET A 130 -24.96 -38.87 35.86
CA MET A 130 -24.18 -40.06 36.23
C MET A 130 -23.08 -39.75 37.26
N PRO A 131 -22.58 -40.78 38.00
CA PRO A 131 -21.40 -40.65 38.87
C PRO A 131 -20.19 -40.11 38.11
N LYS A 132 -19.42 -39.25 38.76
CA LYS A 132 -18.33 -38.48 38.12
C LYS A 132 -17.28 -39.37 37.44
N GLU A 133 -17.00 -40.53 38.04
CA GLU A 133 -16.03 -41.52 37.58
C GLU A 133 -16.41 -42.12 36.22
N GLN A 134 -17.71 -42.19 35.90
CA GLN A 134 -18.24 -42.79 34.67
C GLN A 134 -18.42 -41.76 33.54
N ARG A 135 -18.41 -40.46 33.87
CA ARG A 135 -18.71 -39.39 32.89
C ARG A 135 -17.66 -39.28 31.79
N ALA A 136 -16.38 -39.45 32.11
CA ALA A 136 -15.29 -39.21 31.16
C ALA A 136 -15.40 -40.07 29.90
N ALA A 137 -15.59 -41.38 30.06
CA ALA A 137 -15.72 -42.33 28.94
C ALA A 137 -16.93 -42.04 28.04
N LEU A 138 -18.02 -41.50 28.61
CA LEU A 138 -19.20 -41.10 27.85
C LEU A 138 -18.98 -39.76 27.13
N LEU A 139 -18.29 -38.82 27.77
CA LEU A 139 -17.97 -37.52 27.18
C LEU A 139 -17.04 -37.62 25.98
N GLU A 140 -16.13 -38.60 25.95
CA GLU A 140 -15.27 -38.89 24.80
C GLU A 140 -16.05 -39.27 23.53
N ARG A 141 -17.32 -39.68 23.67
CA ARG A 141 -18.22 -39.93 22.52
C ARG A 141 -18.99 -38.68 22.07
N VAL A 142 -19.08 -37.67 22.93
CA VAL A 142 -19.85 -36.44 22.70
C VAL A 142 -18.95 -35.28 22.25
N CYS A 143 -17.68 -35.29 22.67
CA CYS A 143 -16.69 -34.28 22.33
C CYS A 143 -15.38 -34.96 21.96
N GLN A 144 -14.95 -34.80 20.71
CA GLN A 144 -13.69 -35.35 20.18
C GLN A 144 -12.84 -34.19 19.63
N PRO A 145 -12.16 -33.44 20.51
CA PRO A 145 -11.41 -32.27 20.11
C PRO A 145 -10.16 -32.63 19.31
N TYR A 146 -9.92 -31.94 18.21
CA TYR A 146 -8.65 -32.01 17.46
C TYR A 146 -8.14 -30.62 17.11
N LEU A 147 -6.83 -30.53 16.86
CA LEU A 147 -6.14 -29.32 16.45
C LEU A 147 -6.01 -29.32 14.91
N GLN A 148 -6.34 -28.20 14.27
CA GLN A 148 -6.20 -28.00 12.84
C GLN A 148 -5.41 -26.72 12.58
N LEU A 149 -4.29 -26.85 11.86
CA LEU A 149 -3.54 -25.70 11.33
C LEU A 149 -4.37 -25.04 10.23
N VAL A 150 -4.47 -23.71 10.26
CA VAL A 150 -5.13 -22.93 9.22
C VAL A 150 -4.15 -22.70 8.07
N SER A 151 -4.44 -23.30 6.93
CA SER A 151 -3.74 -23.14 5.65
C SER A 151 -4.58 -22.28 4.68
N ASP A 152 -4.11 -22.14 3.44
CA ASP A 152 -4.85 -21.50 2.34
C ASP A 152 -5.97 -22.40 1.76
N GLU A 153 -6.14 -23.59 2.32
CA GLU A 153 -7.14 -24.57 1.90
C GLU A 153 -8.57 -24.16 2.32
N ARG A 154 -9.55 -24.84 1.73
CA ARG A 154 -10.97 -24.69 2.05
C ARG A 154 -11.41 -25.82 2.98
N ASP A 155 -12.31 -25.46 3.90
CA ASP A 155 -12.96 -26.40 4.81
C ASP A 155 -13.79 -27.44 4.04
N GLU A 156 -13.64 -28.69 4.42
CA GLU A 156 -14.29 -29.84 3.78
C GLU A 156 -15.82 -29.83 3.90
N PHE A 157 -16.38 -29.22 4.96
CA PHE A 157 -17.82 -29.25 5.23
C PHE A 157 -18.57 -28.06 4.61
N THR A 158 -17.94 -26.89 4.61
CA THR A 158 -18.55 -25.61 4.24
C THR A 158 -17.97 -24.98 2.99
N ASN A 159 -16.83 -25.48 2.48
CA ASN A 159 -16.08 -24.93 1.37
C ASN A 159 -15.60 -23.47 1.58
N ILE A 160 -15.59 -22.99 2.83
CA ILE A 160 -15.05 -21.67 3.21
C ILE A 160 -13.54 -21.80 3.42
N ARG A 161 -12.74 -20.80 3.03
CA ARG A 161 -11.29 -20.79 3.35
C ARG A 161 -11.06 -20.86 4.85
N LEU A 162 -10.12 -21.69 5.30
CA LEU A 162 -9.83 -21.87 6.73
C LEU A 162 -9.47 -20.54 7.42
N ILE A 163 -8.74 -19.66 6.72
CA ILE A 163 -8.38 -18.33 7.23
C ILE A 163 -9.61 -17.43 7.45
N ASP A 164 -10.63 -17.53 6.60
CA ASP A 164 -11.85 -16.72 6.76
C ASP A 164 -12.72 -17.25 7.90
N ILE A 165 -12.74 -18.57 8.13
CA ILE A 165 -13.36 -19.18 9.31
C ILE A 165 -12.71 -18.63 10.59
N TRP A 166 -11.38 -18.66 10.64
CA TRP A 166 -10.63 -18.14 11.78
C TRP A 166 -10.91 -16.64 12.00
N ARG A 167 -10.91 -15.83 10.92
CA ARG A 167 -11.21 -14.38 10.98
C ARG A 167 -12.62 -14.10 11.47
N TYR A 168 -13.61 -14.85 10.99
CA TYR A 168 -15.00 -14.70 11.43
C TYR A 168 -15.13 -14.90 12.94
N PHE A 169 -14.62 -16.02 13.47
CA PHE A 169 -14.66 -16.28 14.91
C PHE A 169 -13.85 -15.27 15.71
N ARG A 170 -12.76 -14.72 15.16
CA ARG A 170 -11.97 -13.68 15.80
C ARG A 170 -12.76 -12.40 16.04
N HIS A 171 -13.73 -12.05 15.19
CA HIS A 171 -14.58 -10.87 15.36
C HIS A 171 -15.62 -11.00 16.49
N SER A 172 -15.83 -12.21 17.05
CA SER A 172 -16.72 -12.41 18.20
C SER A 172 -16.19 -11.83 19.52
N TRP A 173 -14.89 -11.49 19.61
CA TRP A 173 -14.23 -11.11 20.87
C TRP A 173 -14.07 -9.61 21.05
N SER A 174 -13.88 -9.18 22.30
CA SER A 174 -13.83 -7.76 22.69
C SER A 174 -12.64 -6.98 22.15
N THR A 175 -11.58 -7.65 21.68
CA THR A 175 -10.36 -6.99 21.17
C THR A 175 -10.48 -6.72 19.68
N ARG A 176 -10.15 -5.50 19.23
CA ARG A 176 -9.99 -5.17 17.79
C ARG A 176 -9.04 -6.17 17.12
N TYR A 177 -9.43 -6.68 15.94
CA TYR A 177 -8.57 -7.53 15.12
C TYR A 177 -7.68 -6.67 14.22
N ARG A 178 -6.37 -6.94 14.21
CA ARG A 178 -5.43 -6.35 13.25
C ARG A 178 -4.47 -7.44 12.80
N SER A 179 -4.24 -7.53 11.49
CA SER A 179 -3.15 -8.36 10.98
C SER A 179 -1.81 -7.79 11.48
N SER A 180 -0.91 -8.68 11.90
CA SER A 180 0.42 -8.31 12.33
C SER A 180 1.43 -8.89 11.33
N PRO A 181 2.35 -8.09 10.77
CA PRO A 181 3.33 -8.61 9.83
C PRO A 181 4.34 -9.54 10.53
N GLY A 182 4.88 -10.48 9.78
CA GLY A 182 5.90 -11.45 10.23
C GLY A 182 5.32 -12.84 10.53
N ARG A 183 5.94 -13.57 11.46
CA ARG A 183 5.59 -14.96 11.77
C ARG A 183 4.21 -15.04 12.42
N ASN A 184 3.29 -15.78 11.78
CA ASN A 184 1.98 -16.10 12.32
C ASN A 184 1.63 -17.55 12.01
N LEU A 185 1.09 -18.28 12.99
CA LEU A 185 0.38 -19.54 12.78
C LEU A 185 -1.00 -19.40 13.39
N PHE A 186 -2.03 -19.81 12.64
CA PHE A 186 -3.42 -19.76 13.06
C PHE A 186 -3.93 -21.18 13.21
N TYR A 187 -4.73 -21.43 14.24
CA TYR A 187 -5.26 -22.76 14.55
C TYR A 187 -6.75 -22.70 14.86
N LEU A 188 -7.45 -23.73 14.41
CA LEU A 188 -8.79 -24.08 14.85
C LEU A 188 -8.70 -25.28 15.79
N VAL A 189 -9.44 -25.25 16.90
CA VAL A 189 -9.73 -26.43 17.70
C VAL A 189 -11.16 -26.81 17.39
N ARG A 190 -11.39 -28.03 16.89
CA ARG A 190 -12.69 -28.47 16.34
C ARG A 190 -13.17 -29.73 17.03
N ASP A 191 -14.48 -29.96 17.00
CA ASP A 191 -15.11 -31.12 17.62
C ASP A 191 -15.54 -32.15 16.57
N ALA A 192 -14.79 -33.25 16.42
CA ALA A 192 -15.13 -34.31 15.47
C ALA A 192 -16.41 -35.10 15.83
N ALA A 193 -16.88 -35.01 17.08
CA ALA A 193 -18.08 -35.73 17.52
C ALA A 193 -19.39 -35.04 17.09
N GLN A 194 -19.31 -33.81 16.58
CA GLN A 194 -20.46 -32.99 16.21
C GLN A 194 -20.52 -32.78 14.67
N PRO A 195 -21.72 -32.60 14.08
CA PRO A 195 -21.87 -32.43 12.64
C PRO A 195 -21.05 -31.25 12.11
N ASN A 196 -20.42 -31.43 10.94
CA ASN A 196 -19.56 -30.42 10.28
C ASN A 196 -18.34 -29.96 11.10
N HIS A 197 -17.99 -30.69 12.15
CA HIS A 197 -16.87 -30.41 13.03
C HIS A 197 -16.83 -28.95 13.50
N PRO A 198 -17.77 -28.49 14.34
CA PRO A 198 -17.85 -27.11 14.76
C PRO A 198 -16.60 -26.65 15.51
N VAL A 199 -16.34 -25.34 15.47
CA VAL A 199 -15.17 -24.73 16.10
C VAL A 199 -15.40 -24.61 17.61
N ILE A 200 -14.60 -25.33 18.40
CA ILE A 200 -14.52 -25.21 19.86
C ILE A 200 -13.84 -23.91 20.25
N GLY A 201 -12.78 -23.55 19.52
CA GLY A 201 -11.99 -22.37 19.81
C GLY A 201 -10.96 -22.08 18.74
N ILE A 202 -10.39 -20.88 18.83
CA ILE A 202 -9.34 -20.42 17.92
C ILE A 202 -8.13 -19.96 18.72
N THR A 203 -6.96 -20.14 18.12
CA THR A 203 -5.71 -19.61 18.68
C THR A 203 -4.78 -19.18 17.56
N ALA A 204 -3.84 -18.30 17.89
CA ALA A 204 -2.80 -17.87 16.98
C ALA A 204 -1.49 -17.60 17.71
N LEU A 205 -0.41 -18.12 17.13
CA LEU A 205 0.95 -17.79 17.49
C LEU A 205 1.41 -16.63 16.63
N GLY A 206 1.95 -15.59 17.26
CA GLY A 206 2.56 -14.45 16.59
C GLY A 206 3.97 -14.17 17.10
N ASN A 207 4.61 -13.17 16.50
CA ASN A 207 5.94 -12.72 16.91
C ASN A 207 6.02 -12.38 18.41
N THR A 208 7.15 -12.72 19.01
CA THR A 208 7.55 -12.35 20.37
C THR A 208 7.48 -10.84 20.63
N VAL A 209 6.82 -10.43 21.71
CA VAL A 209 6.88 -9.05 22.20
C VAL A 209 8.25 -8.80 22.83
N MET A 210 9.00 -7.83 22.31
CA MET A 210 10.40 -7.63 22.71
C MET A 210 10.60 -6.87 24.02
N GLN A 211 9.58 -6.27 24.62
CA GLN A 211 9.69 -5.49 25.86
C GLN A 211 8.68 -6.01 26.90
N LEU A 212 9.03 -7.12 27.55
CA LEU A 212 8.23 -7.70 28.63
C LEU A 212 9.16 -8.04 29.80
N THR A 213 9.48 -7.03 30.61
CA THR A 213 10.49 -7.11 31.67
C THR A 213 10.32 -8.31 32.59
N PRO A 214 9.12 -8.66 33.10
CA PRO A 214 8.98 -9.82 33.99
C PRO A 214 9.31 -11.15 33.32
N ARG A 215 8.96 -11.31 32.04
CA ARG A 215 9.35 -12.50 31.25
C ARG A 215 10.86 -12.50 31.03
N ASP A 216 11.42 -11.37 30.61
CA ASP A 216 12.84 -11.25 30.32
C ASP A 216 13.71 -11.49 31.58
N LEU A 217 13.22 -11.10 32.76
CA LEU A 217 13.83 -11.43 34.04
C LEU A 217 13.76 -12.94 34.33
N ALA A 218 12.60 -13.57 34.14
CA ALA A 218 12.44 -15.01 34.34
C ALA A 218 13.30 -15.85 33.39
N LEU A 219 13.48 -15.42 32.15
CA LEU A 219 14.27 -16.12 31.12
C LEU A 219 15.78 -15.86 31.19
N GLY A 220 16.26 -14.98 32.08
CA GLY A 220 17.68 -14.63 32.14
C GLY A 220 18.15 -13.65 31.06
N TRP A 221 17.24 -12.93 30.42
CA TRP A 221 17.55 -11.92 29.39
C TRP A 221 17.76 -10.51 29.94
N THR A 222 17.76 -10.37 31.26
CA THR A 222 18.21 -9.17 31.98
C THR A 222 19.42 -9.54 32.82
N LEU A 223 20.27 -8.56 33.14
CA LEU A 223 21.42 -8.79 34.00
C LEU A 223 21.01 -9.40 35.36
N GLU A 224 19.97 -8.85 35.97
CA GLU A 224 19.38 -9.36 37.21
C GLU A 224 18.89 -10.80 37.06
N GLY A 225 18.11 -11.09 36.00
CA GLY A 225 17.58 -12.43 35.76
C GLY A 225 18.66 -13.47 35.49
N MET A 226 19.70 -13.11 34.74
CA MET A 226 20.84 -13.98 34.44
C MET A 226 21.62 -14.30 35.72
N LEU A 227 21.97 -13.28 36.52
CA LEU A 227 22.66 -13.48 37.79
C LEU A 227 21.82 -14.32 38.76
N GLY A 228 20.51 -14.08 38.83
CA GLY A 228 19.60 -14.88 39.67
C GLY A 228 19.48 -16.34 39.23
N LEU A 229 19.69 -16.66 37.94
CA LEU A 229 19.79 -18.04 37.46
C LEU A 229 21.15 -18.67 37.79
N CYS A 230 22.25 -17.90 37.74
CA CYS A 230 23.56 -18.35 38.22
C CYS A 230 23.52 -18.67 39.72
N ASP A 231 22.90 -17.80 40.53
CA ASP A 231 22.75 -17.99 41.97
C ASP A 231 21.92 -19.26 42.31
N ARG A 232 21.03 -19.70 41.39
CA ARG A 232 20.28 -20.96 41.49
C ARG A 232 21.05 -22.19 40.99
N GLY A 233 22.27 -22.03 40.47
CA GLY A 233 23.10 -23.11 39.95
C GLY A 233 22.68 -23.62 38.56
N GLU A 234 21.86 -22.87 37.81
CA GLU A 234 21.47 -23.25 36.44
C GLU A 234 22.64 -23.12 35.44
N PHE A 235 23.57 -22.20 35.75
CA PHE A 235 24.75 -21.89 34.93
C PHE A 235 25.97 -21.65 35.81
N THR A 236 27.15 -21.92 35.27
CA THR A 236 28.43 -21.43 35.78
C THR A 236 28.83 -20.12 35.11
N ASP A 237 29.61 -19.28 35.81
CA ASP A 237 30.18 -18.04 35.24
C ASP A 237 30.90 -18.31 33.91
N SER A 238 31.62 -19.43 33.82
CA SER A 238 32.38 -19.82 32.63
C SER A 238 31.48 -20.15 31.43
N GLU A 239 30.35 -20.83 31.66
CA GLU A 239 29.37 -21.14 30.61
C GLU A 239 28.72 -19.87 30.08
N VAL A 240 28.32 -18.96 30.97
CA VAL A 240 27.71 -17.69 30.58
C VAL A 240 28.68 -16.83 29.78
N LEU A 241 29.90 -16.60 30.28
CA LEU A 241 30.90 -15.80 29.57
C LEU A 241 31.25 -16.40 28.20
N ARG A 242 31.32 -17.74 28.09
CA ARG A 242 31.54 -18.44 26.82
C ARG A 242 30.36 -18.23 25.87
N ALA A 243 29.13 -18.41 26.33
CA ALA A 243 27.93 -18.25 25.51
C ALA A 243 27.76 -16.80 25.01
N LEU A 244 27.97 -15.80 25.88
CA LEU A 244 27.92 -14.39 25.50
C LEU A 244 29.01 -14.04 24.47
N ARG A 245 30.23 -14.55 24.66
CA ARG A 245 31.33 -14.38 23.70
C ARG A 245 31.00 -14.98 22.35
N GLY A 246 30.61 -16.26 22.31
CA GLY A 246 30.25 -16.96 21.08
C GLY A 246 29.09 -16.30 20.33
N ARG A 247 28.10 -15.73 21.05
CA ARG A 247 27.02 -14.94 20.44
C ARG A 247 27.56 -13.69 19.74
N LEU A 248 28.43 -12.93 20.40
CA LEU A 248 29.03 -11.71 19.82
C LEU A 248 29.88 -12.03 18.59
N GLU A 249 30.65 -13.12 18.61
CA GLU A 249 31.44 -13.61 17.46
C GLU A 249 30.53 -13.93 16.28
N GLN A 250 29.49 -14.74 16.50
CA GLN A 250 28.54 -15.13 15.46
C GLN A 250 27.77 -13.94 14.88
N ASP A 251 27.38 -12.96 15.70
CA ASP A 251 26.73 -11.74 15.20
C ASP A 251 27.68 -10.87 14.37
N PHE A 252 28.96 -10.79 14.77
CA PHE A 252 29.98 -10.06 14.01
C PHE A 252 30.23 -10.71 12.65
N GLU A 253 30.26 -12.04 12.56
CA GLU A 253 30.42 -12.78 11.31
C GLU A 253 29.25 -12.62 10.34
N GLN A 254 28.03 -12.41 10.87
CA GLN A 254 26.82 -12.18 10.09
C GLN A 254 26.66 -10.72 9.61
N ILE A 255 27.62 -9.84 9.87
CA ILE A 255 27.59 -8.46 9.36
C ILE A 255 28.45 -8.36 8.09
N TYR A 256 27.89 -7.74 7.05
CA TYR A 256 28.64 -7.30 5.87
C TYR A 256 29.63 -6.20 6.27
N ARG A 257 30.90 -6.40 5.97
CA ARG A 257 32.01 -5.57 6.50
C ARG A 257 32.91 -4.96 5.44
N ASP A 258 32.74 -5.27 4.17
CA ASP A 258 33.66 -4.82 3.11
C ASP A 258 33.72 -3.29 2.97
N ASP A 259 32.68 -2.57 3.44
CA ASP A 259 32.59 -1.10 3.44
C ASP A 259 32.71 -0.47 4.84
N LEU A 260 33.14 -1.26 5.85
CA LEU A 260 33.38 -0.80 7.22
C LEU A 260 34.87 -0.91 7.57
N PRO A 261 35.42 -0.02 8.41
CA PRO A 261 36.84 0.01 8.76
C PRO A 261 37.19 -1.05 9.84
N VAL A 262 36.87 -2.32 9.61
CA VAL A 262 37.08 -3.40 10.59
C VAL A 262 37.68 -4.65 9.94
N ALA A 263 38.47 -5.39 10.71
CA ALA A 263 39.07 -6.66 10.26
C ALA A 263 38.01 -7.78 10.08
N ARG A 264 38.38 -8.82 9.30
CA ARG A 264 37.51 -9.99 9.06
C ARG A 264 37.35 -10.91 10.27
N ARG A 265 38.28 -10.91 11.22
CA ARG A 265 38.14 -11.63 12.50
C ARG A 265 37.82 -10.64 13.61
N ILE A 266 36.96 -11.04 14.55
CA ILE A 266 36.72 -10.28 15.77
C ILE A 266 37.96 -10.38 16.65
N ASP A 267 38.45 -9.23 17.11
CA ASP A 267 39.61 -9.16 17.98
C ASP A 267 39.32 -8.26 19.18
N HIS A 268 39.81 -8.67 20.34
CA HIS A 268 39.81 -7.88 21.57
C HIS A 268 40.80 -6.70 21.53
N SER A 269 41.72 -6.66 20.56
CA SER A 269 42.70 -5.58 20.36
C SER A 269 42.14 -4.31 19.67
N VAL A 270 40.84 -4.25 19.36
CA VAL A 270 40.22 -3.11 18.66
C VAL A 270 40.47 -1.80 19.39
N ASP A 271 41.04 -0.84 18.65
CA ASP A 271 41.38 0.49 19.11
C ASP A 271 40.18 1.47 19.12
N ASP A 272 40.34 2.55 19.88
CA ASP A 272 39.30 3.57 20.02
C ASP A 272 39.14 4.40 18.73
N GLU A 273 40.16 4.43 17.86
CA GLU A 273 40.10 5.06 16.54
C GLU A 273 39.07 4.35 15.65
N THR A 274 39.11 3.01 15.59
CA THR A 274 38.15 2.20 14.83
C THR A 274 36.72 2.41 15.32
N LEU A 275 36.51 2.43 16.65
CA LEU A 275 35.19 2.68 17.24
C LEU A 275 34.67 4.08 16.90
N SER A 276 35.56 5.08 16.87
CA SER A 276 35.24 6.47 16.51
C SER A 276 34.86 6.60 15.03
N ARG A 277 35.61 5.94 14.13
CA ARG A 277 35.30 5.90 12.69
C ARG A 277 33.94 5.27 12.40
N LEU A 278 33.58 4.18 13.11
CA LEU A 278 32.26 3.56 13.00
C LEU A 278 31.13 4.51 13.46
N ALA A 279 31.36 5.32 14.50
CA ALA A 279 30.38 6.30 14.97
C ALA A 279 30.15 7.43 13.96
N VAL A 280 31.20 7.89 13.26
CA VAL A 280 31.08 8.86 12.16
C VAL A 280 30.25 8.28 11.01
N ILE A 281 30.55 7.05 10.58
CA ILE A 281 29.76 6.37 9.53
C ILE A 281 28.28 6.22 9.91
N GLU A 282 27.98 5.91 11.19
CA GLU A 282 26.61 5.85 11.71
C GLU A 282 25.90 7.20 11.52
N GLN A 283 26.54 8.32 11.93
CA GLN A 283 25.97 9.66 11.85
C GLN A 283 25.77 10.14 10.41
N ASP A 284 26.77 9.96 9.55
CA ASP A 284 26.70 10.36 8.14
C ASP A 284 25.59 9.60 7.42
N SER A 285 25.51 8.28 7.63
CA SER A 285 24.47 7.45 7.02
C SER A 285 23.05 7.79 7.51
N ILE A 286 22.88 8.28 8.74
CA ILE A 286 21.59 8.78 9.25
C ILE A 286 21.21 10.07 8.53
N ARG A 287 22.18 10.97 8.30
CA ARG A 287 21.96 12.23 7.58
C ARG A 287 21.58 11.96 6.12
N ASP A 288 22.36 11.13 5.42
CA ASP A 288 22.09 10.74 4.03
C ASP A 288 20.69 10.17 3.84
N ARG A 289 20.21 9.38 4.81
CA ARG A 289 18.85 8.84 4.81
C ARG A 289 17.80 9.93 4.98
N ALA A 290 18.01 10.86 5.91
CA ALA A 290 17.08 11.95 6.14
C ALA A 290 16.94 12.84 4.89
N ASP A 291 18.04 13.03 4.16
CA ASP A 291 18.03 13.79 2.92
C ASP A 291 17.41 13.00 1.75
N SER A 292 17.64 11.68 1.64
CA SER A 292 16.98 10.86 0.62
C SER A 292 15.45 10.80 0.80
N LEU A 293 14.98 10.77 2.05
CA LEU A 293 13.54 10.75 2.36
C LEU A 293 12.82 12.08 2.06
N LYS A 294 13.56 13.18 1.87
CA LYS A 294 13.00 14.47 1.44
C LYS A 294 12.90 14.59 -0.09
N GLY A 295 13.62 13.74 -0.84
CA GLY A 295 13.77 13.86 -2.30
C GLY A 295 12.92 12.92 -3.14
N ASP A 296 12.46 11.78 -2.60
CA ASP A 296 11.75 10.73 -3.36
C ASP A 296 10.53 10.18 -2.58
N ASP A 297 9.31 10.49 -3.04
CA ASP A 297 8.06 9.93 -2.49
C ASP A 297 7.56 8.70 -3.28
N GLU A 298 8.10 8.43 -4.48
CA GLU A 298 7.56 7.40 -5.40
C GLU A 298 8.06 5.97 -5.17
N ASN A 299 9.19 5.75 -4.48
CA ASN A 299 9.81 4.41 -4.36
C ASN A 299 9.72 3.76 -2.97
N ALA A 300 9.07 4.38 -1.98
CA ALA A 300 9.09 3.93 -0.58
C ALA A 300 8.35 2.60 -0.30
N ASN A 301 7.55 2.09 -1.24
CA ASN A 301 6.64 0.95 -1.01
C ASN A 301 6.99 -0.35 -1.76
N LYS A 302 8.17 -0.48 -2.38
CA LYS A 302 8.56 -1.76 -3.00
C LYS A 302 8.86 -2.81 -1.92
N ARG A 303 8.03 -3.85 -1.84
CA ARG A 303 8.30 -5.05 -1.03
C ARG A 303 9.64 -5.63 -1.47
N VAL A 304 10.50 -5.98 -0.50
CA VAL A 304 11.75 -6.69 -0.76
C VAL A 304 11.41 -8.14 -1.05
N GLU A 305 10.95 -8.42 -2.27
CA GLU A 305 10.60 -9.77 -2.72
C GLU A 305 11.81 -10.46 -3.37
N ASP A 306 12.77 -9.69 -3.91
CA ASP A 306 14.01 -10.20 -4.47
C ASP A 306 15.14 -10.24 -3.43
N LEU A 307 15.50 -11.46 -3.00
CA LEU A 307 16.60 -11.78 -2.09
C LEU A 307 17.84 -12.32 -2.85
N ALA A 308 17.97 -12.07 -4.15
CA ALA A 308 19.16 -12.41 -4.91
C ALA A 308 20.43 -11.82 -4.24
N PRO A 309 21.57 -12.53 -4.23
CA PRO A 309 22.80 -12.07 -3.59
C PRO A 309 23.23 -10.66 -4.00
N GLU A 310 23.14 -10.33 -5.29
CA GLU A 310 23.47 -8.99 -5.82
C GLU A 310 22.57 -7.90 -5.24
N ARG A 311 21.26 -8.18 -5.16
CA ARG A 311 20.28 -7.26 -4.58
C ARG A 311 20.49 -7.08 -3.08
N LEU A 312 20.84 -8.15 -2.36
CA LEU A 312 21.16 -8.07 -0.93
C LEU A 312 22.39 -7.19 -0.68
N VAL A 313 23.47 -7.34 -1.45
CA VAL A 313 24.65 -6.47 -1.35
C VAL A 313 24.27 -4.99 -1.56
N HIS A 314 23.41 -4.69 -2.54
CA HIS A 314 22.90 -3.33 -2.73
C HIS A 314 22.09 -2.84 -1.52
N LEU A 315 21.12 -3.63 -1.03
CA LEU A 315 20.27 -3.27 0.11
C LEU A 315 21.09 -3.04 1.39
N THR A 316 22.11 -3.87 1.61
CA THR A 316 23.03 -3.78 2.75
C THR A 316 23.87 -2.50 2.76
N LYS A 317 24.12 -1.91 1.57
CA LYS A 317 24.86 -0.66 1.40
C LYS A 317 23.97 0.60 1.45
N THR A 318 22.65 0.45 1.55
CA THR A 318 21.75 1.60 1.74
C THR A 318 22.06 2.36 3.03
N PRO A 319 21.78 3.68 3.10
CA PRO A 319 22.03 4.48 4.31
C PRO A 319 21.40 3.89 5.59
N LEU A 320 20.21 3.28 5.48
CA LEU A 320 19.53 2.60 6.59
C LEU A 320 20.34 1.40 7.11
N PHE A 321 20.79 0.50 6.24
CA PHE A 321 21.50 -0.70 6.69
C PHE A 321 22.97 -0.41 7.02
N ARG A 322 23.59 0.55 6.35
CA ARG A 322 24.95 1.01 6.68
C ARG A 322 25.03 1.59 8.09
N SER A 323 24.11 2.49 8.48
CA SER A 323 24.04 3.03 9.85
C SER A 323 23.83 1.92 10.90
N LYS A 324 22.91 0.99 10.64
CA LYS A 324 22.65 -0.15 11.53
C LYS A 324 23.85 -1.08 11.69
N ARG A 325 24.54 -1.40 10.60
CA ARG A 325 25.76 -2.24 10.63
C ARG A 325 26.87 -1.54 11.40
N ALA A 326 27.16 -0.28 11.10
CA ALA A 326 28.18 0.49 11.80
C ALA A 326 27.92 0.54 13.32
N ARG A 327 26.68 0.82 13.73
CA ARG A 327 26.27 0.79 15.14
C ARG A 327 26.42 -0.59 15.77
N ALA A 328 25.91 -1.63 15.11
CA ALA A 328 25.94 -3.00 15.62
C ALA A 328 27.39 -3.49 15.78
N THR A 329 28.24 -3.27 14.79
CA THR A 329 29.66 -3.59 14.83
C THR A 329 30.36 -2.87 15.98
N ARG A 330 30.11 -1.57 16.17
CA ARG A 330 30.68 -0.78 17.27
C ARG A 330 30.25 -1.29 18.65
N GLU A 331 28.96 -1.57 18.83
CA GLU A 331 28.42 -2.14 20.07
C GLU A 331 29.03 -3.52 20.37
N ILE A 332 29.14 -4.39 19.35
CA ILE A 332 29.67 -5.75 19.48
C ILE A 332 31.16 -5.75 19.83
N LEU A 333 32.00 -5.00 19.10
CA LEU A 333 33.45 -4.98 19.32
C LEU A 333 33.81 -4.47 20.72
N ARG A 334 33.14 -3.41 21.18
CA ARG A 334 33.36 -2.86 22.52
C ARG A 334 32.93 -3.84 23.61
N ALA A 335 31.77 -4.49 23.45
CA ALA A 335 31.31 -5.48 24.42
C ALA A 335 32.20 -6.73 24.43
N TYR A 336 32.64 -7.20 23.26
CA TYR A 336 33.53 -8.34 23.12
C TYR A 336 34.88 -8.08 23.78
N ARG A 337 35.50 -6.92 23.54
CA ARG A 337 36.75 -6.53 24.21
C ARG A 337 36.64 -6.63 25.73
N THR A 338 35.57 -6.07 26.31
CA THR A 338 35.33 -6.13 27.76
C THR A 338 35.15 -7.57 28.29
N ILE A 339 34.35 -8.39 27.62
CA ILE A 339 34.04 -9.76 28.07
C ILE A 339 35.22 -10.71 27.83
N ALA A 340 35.96 -10.53 26.73
CA ALA A 340 37.08 -11.39 26.36
C ALA A 340 38.29 -11.21 27.28
N THR A 341 38.54 -10.00 27.76
CA THR A 341 39.67 -9.70 28.67
C THR A 341 39.37 -9.97 30.13
N TRP A 342 38.11 -10.23 30.49
CA TRP A 342 37.71 -10.45 31.88
C TRP A 342 38.15 -11.83 32.39
N ARG A 343 38.72 -11.89 33.59
CA ARG A 343 39.23 -13.13 34.22
C ARG A 343 38.64 -13.42 35.61
N CYS A 344 37.85 -12.50 36.17
CA CYS A 344 37.22 -12.64 37.48
C CYS A 344 35.80 -13.20 37.37
N SER A 345 35.03 -13.16 38.46
CA SER A 345 33.64 -13.63 38.44
C SER A 345 32.74 -12.76 37.57
N LEU A 346 31.60 -13.32 37.15
CA LEU A 346 30.56 -12.61 36.40
C LEU A 346 29.96 -11.46 37.23
N ARG A 347 29.85 -11.65 38.55
CA ARG A 347 29.35 -10.63 39.48
C ARG A 347 30.30 -9.45 39.62
N ASP A 348 31.61 -9.70 39.63
CA ASP A 348 32.61 -8.63 39.63
C ASP A 348 32.55 -7.81 38.32
N LEU A 349 32.32 -8.47 37.19
CA LEU A 349 32.13 -7.77 35.91
C LEU A 349 30.88 -6.88 35.96
N ALA A 350 29.77 -7.43 36.46
CA ALA A 350 28.51 -6.71 36.63
C ALA A 350 28.59 -5.56 37.65
N ALA A 351 29.56 -5.55 38.56
CA ALA A 351 29.76 -4.46 39.50
C ALA A 351 30.40 -3.21 38.86
N THR A 352 30.94 -3.34 37.63
CA THR A 352 31.54 -2.21 36.89
C THR A 352 30.55 -1.61 35.88
N ASP A 353 30.62 -0.29 35.65
CA ASP A 353 29.76 0.39 34.67
C ASP A 353 29.95 -0.15 33.25
N TYR A 354 31.21 -0.35 32.85
CA TYR A 354 31.56 -0.85 31.51
C TYR A 354 31.20 -2.34 31.35
N GLY A 355 31.35 -3.15 32.40
CA GLY A 355 30.97 -4.55 32.39
C GLY A 355 29.45 -4.74 32.35
N THR A 356 28.71 -3.97 33.16
CA THR A 356 27.24 -3.91 33.09
C THR A 356 26.76 -3.56 31.68
N TRP A 357 27.37 -2.55 31.06
CA TRP A 357 27.03 -2.18 29.69
C TRP A 357 27.31 -3.33 28.70
N ALA A 358 28.50 -3.94 28.76
CA ALA A 358 28.90 -5.02 27.86
C ALA A 358 28.00 -6.26 28.00
N LEU A 359 27.69 -6.67 29.23
CA LEU A 359 26.78 -7.78 29.52
C LEU A 359 25.37 -7.50 28.96
N ASN A 360 24.84 -6.29 29.16
CA ASN A 360 23.55 -5.91 28.62
C ASN A 360 23.54 -5.89 27.08
N VAL A 361 24.64 -5.49 26.42
CA VAL A 361 24.77 -5.58 24.95
C VAL A 361 24.73 -7.03 24.50
N ALA A 362 25.48 -7.93 25.13
CA ALA A 362 25.49 -9.35 24.79
C ALA A 362 24.12 -10.02 25.03
N LEU A 363 23.48 -9.76 26.19
CA LEU A 363 22.13 -10.23 26.49
C LEU A 363 21.09 -9.71 25.50
N LYS A 364 21.21 -8.45 25.06
CA LYS A 364 20.36 -7.87 24.00
C LYS A 364 20.52 -8.65 22.70
N GLN A 365 21.71 -9.15 22.36
CA GLN A 365 21.91 -9.99 21.17
C GLN A 365 21.35 -11.40 21.33
N ILE A 366 21.56 -12.04 22.49
CA ILE A 366 20.94 -13.33 22.85
C ILE A 366 19.42 -13.24 22.69
N LYS A 367 18.82 -12.23 23.31
CA LYS A 367 17.38 -11.96 23.23
C LYS A 367 16.92 -11.78 21.78
N LYS A 368 17.63 -11.02 20.94
CA LYS A 368 17.28 -10.84 19.52
C LYS A 368 17.34 -12.15 18.72
N ARG A 369 18.31 -13.04 19.01
CA ARG A 369 18.40 -14.35 18.36
C ARG A 369 17.20 -15.22 18.73
N TYR A 370 17.03 -15.50 20.01
CA TYR A 370 16.07 -16.51 20.46
C TYR A 370 14.61 -16.04 20.42
N SER A 371 14.33 -14.75 20.55
CA SER A 371 12.99 -14.21 20.28
C SER A 371 12.53 -14.42 18.83
N ALA A 372 13.47 -14.57 17.89
CA ALA A 372 13.22 -14.73 16.46
C ALA A 372 13.14 -16.19 15.99
N THR A 373 13.60 -17.16 16.80
CA THR A 373 13.69 -18.58 16.39
C THR A 373 13.04 -19.54 17.38
N SER A 374 13.02 -19.18 18.67
CA SER A 374 12.73 -20.14 19.74
C SER A 374 11.59 -19.77 20.67
N MET A 375 10.94 -18.64 20.41
CA MET A 375 9.74 -18.23 21.10
C MET A 375 8.70 -17.69 20.12
N MET A 376 7.44 -17.97 20.46
CA MET A 376 6.24 -17.35 19.89
C MET A 376 5.32 -16.91 21.02
N GLU A 377 4.42 -15.97 20.74
CA GLU A 377 3.42 -15.50 21.70
C GLU A 377 2.04 -15.95 21.25
N LEU A 378 1.20 -16.46 22.16
CA LEU A 378 -0.22 -16.62 21.88
C LEU A 378 -0.84 -15.21 21.84
N THR A 379 -1.10 -14.73 20.63
CA THR A 379 -1.69 -13.41 20.37
C THR A 379 -3.22 -13.45 20.43
N VAL A 380 -3.78 -14.61 20.13
CA VAL A 380 -5.21 -14.94 20.16
C VAL A 380 -5.30 -16.32 20.78
N CYS A 381 -6.16 -16.50 21.78
CA CYS A 381 -6.45 -17.81 22.35
C CYS A 381 -7.78 -17.72 23.08
N GLY A 382 -8.71 -18.61 22.78
CA GLY A 382 -10.03 -18.59 23.40
C GLY A 382 -11.00 -19.56 22.77
N ALA A 383 -12.05 -19.88 23.52
CA ALA A 383 -13.15 -20.67 23.02
C ALA A 383 -14.22 -19.82 22.34
N VAL A 384 -14.93 -20.46 21.43
CA VAL A 384 -16.10 -19.95 20.74
C VAL A 384 -17.35 -20.51 21.43
N ALA A 385 -18.48 -19.81 21.33
CA ALA A 385 -19.75 -20.32 21.84
C ALA A 385 -20.24 -21.53 21.03
N PRO A 386 -20.84 -22.56 21.66
CA PRO A 386 -21.18 -22.65 23.10
C PRO A 386 -20.06 -23.18 24.01
N TYR A 387 -18.91 -23.61 23.46
CA TYR A 387 -17.84 -24.26 24.22
C TYR A 387 -17.11 -23.35 25.22
N ASN A 388 -17.23 -22.03 25.07
CA ASN A 388 -16.79 -21.05 26.06
C ASN A 388 -17.42 -21.28 27.45
N HIS A 389 -18.67 -21.78 27.52
CA HIS A 389 -19.35 -22.15 28.76
C HIS A 389 -18.85 -23.47 29.35
N LEU A 390 -18.27 -24.34 28.50
CA LEU A 390 -17.73 -25.65 28.82
C LEU A 390 -16.23 -25.66 29.12
N LEU A 391 -15.62 -24.49 29.36
CA LEU A 391 -14.17 -24.34 29.58
C LEU A 391 -13.32 -24.76 28.38
N GLY A 392 -13.86 -24.66 27.15
CA GLY A 392 -13.09 -24.92 25.93
C GLY A 392 -11.85 -24.03 25.79
N GLY A 393 -11.83 -22.84 26.41
CA GLY A 393 -10.65 -21.98 26.40
C GLY A 393 -9.43 -22.63 27.06
N LYS A 394 -9.64 -23.53 28.04
CA LYS A 394 -8.56 -24.32 28.66
C LYS A 394 -8.08 -25.43 27.74
N LEU A 395 -8.97 -26.06 27.00
CA LEU A 395 -8.62 -27.04 25.98
C LEU A 395 -7.73 -26.40 24.91
N VAL A 396 -8.11 -25.22 24.40
CA VAL A 396 -7.30 -24.48 23.42
C VAL A 396 -5.90 -24.18 23.99
N CYS A 397 -5.80 -23.77 25.25
CA CYS A 397 -4.51 -23.56 25.90
C CYS A 397 -3.67 -24.85 26.00
N LEU A 398 -4.29 -26.00 26.31
CA LEU A 398 -3.61 -27.29 26.40
C LEU A 398 -3.16 -27.79 25.03
N MET A 399 -3.97 -27.60 23.98
CA MET A 399 -3.60 -27.97 22.60
C MET A 399 -2.34 -27.23 22.11
N MET A 400 -2.08 -26.03 22.63
CA MET A 400 -0.84 -25.30 22.33
C MET A 400 0.43 -25.92 22.93
N MET A 401 0.29 -26.90 23.82
CA MET A 401 1.41 -27.68 24.37
C MET A 401 1.67 -28.97 23.57
N SER A 402 0.90 -29.23 22.50
CA SER A 402 1.06 -30.42 21.66
C SER A 402 2.39 -30.39 20.88
N PRO A 403 3.07 -31.55 20.70
CA PRO A 403 4.23 -31.66 19.80
C PRO A 403 3.91 -31.22 18.37
N ARG A 404 2.65 -31.34 17.90
CA ARG A 404 2.24 -30.82 16.59
C ARG A 404 2.50 -29.33 16.43
N VAL A 405 2.34 -28.52 17.47
CA VAL A 405 2.62 -27.08 17.39
C VAL A 405 4.10 -26.79 17.17
N VAL A 406 4.98 -27.63 17.72
CA VAL A 406 6.42 -27.57 17.47
C VAL A 406 6.73 -27.96 16.03
N ASN A 407 6.12 -29.04 15.54
CA ASN A 407 6.31 -29.54 14.18
C ASN A 407 5.78 -28.54 13.13
N ASP A 408 4.55 -28.06 13.29
CA ASP A 408 3.94 -27.06 12.40
C ASP A 408 4.78 -25.77 12.35
N TYR A 409 5.37 -25.35 13.49
CA TYR A 409 6.29 -24.21 13.52
C TYR A 409 7.60 -24.51 12.77
N ARG A 410 8.18 -25.70 12.97
CA ARG A 410 9.41 -26.12 12.30
C ARG A 410 9.19 -26.17 10.79
N GLU A 411 8.18 -26.92 10.33
CA GLU A 411 7.84 -27.08 8.91
C GLU A 411 7.56 -25.72 8.24
N ARG A 412 6.86 -24.80 8.91
CA ARG A 412 6.53 -23.48 8.35
C ARG A 412 7.74 -22.56 8.18
N TYR A 413 8.77 -22.70 9.03
CA TYR A 413 9.90 -21.76 9.09
C TYR A 413 11.27 -22.37 8.79
N GLU A 414 11.34 -23.66 8.54
CA GLU A 414 12.57 -24.31 8.11
C GLU A 414 13.00 -23.78 6.74
N GLY A 415 14.30 -23.52 6.57
CA GLY A 415 14.85 -22.94 5.34
C GLY A 415 14.47 -21.48 5.06
N MET A 416 13.53 -20.87 5.81
CA MET A 416 13.12 -19.47 5.59
C MET A 416 14.27 -18.49 5.83
N VAL A 417 14.47 -17.60 4.86
CA VAL A 417 15.50 -16.56 4.90
C VAL A 417 15.04 -15.39 5.77
N SER A 418 15.85 -15.02 6.76
CA SER A 418 15.60 -13.85 7.59
C SER A 418 15.94 -12.58 6.82
N ILE A 419 14.92 -11.83 6.39
CA ILE A 419 15.08 -10.60 5.59
C ILE A 419 16.05 -9.60 6.26
N ILE A 420 15.82 -9.27 7.53
CA ILE A 420 16.65 -8.28 8.25
C ILE A 420 18.08 -8.80 8.43
N ALA A 421 18.25 -10.07 8.83
CA ALA A 421 19.59 -10.62 9.00
C ALA A 421 20.34 -10.68 7.66
N SER A 422 19.63 -10.99 6.58
CA SER A 422 20.22 -11.04 5.23
C SER A 422 20.62 -9.66 4.72
N GLN A 423 19.82 -8.63 4.99
CA GLN A 423 20.16 -7.23 4.69
C GLN A 423 21.29 -6.68 5.59
N MET A 424 21.51 -7.24 6.78
CA MET A 424 22.69 -6.95 7.59
C MET A 424 23.94 -7.68 7.07
N ALA A 425 23.77 -8.87 6.49
CA ALA A 425 24.85 -9.75 6.05
C ALA A 425 25.28 -9.55 4.59
N GLY A 426 24.44 -8.95 3.74
CA GLY A 426 24.68 -8.88 2.29
C GLY A 426 24.54 -10.22 1.58
N ARG A 427 24.01 -11.24 2.28
CA ARG A 427 23.81 -12.61 1.79
C ARG A 427 22.62 -13.25 2.50
N PRO A 428 21.98 -14.28 1.92
CA PRO A 428 20.88 -14.97 2.59
C PRO A 428 21.33 -15.58 3.93
N ILE A 429 20.55 -15.34 4.99
CA ILE A 429 20.73 -15.93 6.33
C ILE A 429 19.46 -16.67 6.71
N SER A 430 19.53 -18.00 6.76
CA SER A 430 18.52 -18.86 7.38
C SER A 430 18.90 -19.14 8.84
N LYS A 431 17.92 -19.51 9.65
CA LYS A 431 18.11 -19.87 11.06
C LYS A 431 17.24 -21.08 11.37
N GLU A 432 17.74 -21.98 12.20
CA GLU A 432 16.98 -23.16 12.60
C GLU A 432 15.82 -22.78 13.55
N PRO A 433 14.58 -23.17 13.22
CA PRO A 433 13.40 -22.82 13.99
C PRO A 433 13.13 -23.82 15.14
N HIS A 434 13.69 -23.57 16.31
CA HIS A 434 13.52 -24.42 17.50
C HIS A 434 12.55 -23.82 18.52
N LEU A 435 11.24 -24.00 18.33
CA LEU A 435 10.23 -23.47 19.26
C LEU A 435 10.36 -24.11 20.65
N ALA A 436 10.84 -23.35 21.64
CA ALA A 436 11.12 -23.84 22.99
C ALA A 436 10.18 -23.26 24.05
N PHE A 437 9.58 -22.10 23.77
CA PHE A 437 8.74 -21.38 24.74
C PHE A 437 7.57 -20.66 24.07
N LEU A 438 6.42 -20.69 24.75
CA LEU A 438 5.27 -19.87 24.41
C LEU A 438 5.02 -18.82 25.48
N GLY A 439 4.93 -17.55 25.07
CA GLY A 439 4.47 -16.47 25.93
C GLY A 439 2.98 -16.17 25.71
N THR A 440 2.32 -15.55 26.69
CA THR A 440 1.06 -14.84 26.44
C THR A 440 0.78 -13.80 27.51
N THR A 441 -0.22 -12.93 27.25
CA THR A 441 -0.71 -11.96 28.24
C THR A 441 -2.22 -12.11 28.43
N SER A 442 -2.69 -12.00 29.69
CA SER A 442 -4.12 -12.01 29.98
C SER A 442 -4.83 -10.79 29.43
N LEU A 443 -6.14 -10.93 29.22
CA LEU A 443 -6.98 -9.79 28.84
C LEU A 443 -7.20 -8.80 30.00
N TYR A 444 -7.28 -9.31 31.23
CA TYR A 444 -7.58 -8.54 32.44
C TYR A 444 -6.47 -8.66 33.49
N THR A 445 -6.35 -7.63 34.33
CA THR A 445 -5.25 -7.44 35.30
C THR A 445 -5.22 -8.44 36.44
N ASP A 446 -6.37 -8.77 37.00
CA ASP A 446 -6.41 -9.38 38.33
C ASP A 446 -6.38 -10.91 38.29
N HIS A 447 -7.15 -11.53 37.38
CA HIS A 447 -7.26 -12.98 37.26
C HIS A 447 -7.50 -13.40 35.80
N SER A 448 -6.92 -14.52 35.38
CA SER A 448 -7.24 -15.19 34.11
C SER A 448 -7.88 -16.56 34.37
N SER A 449 -9.19 -16.67 34.17
CA SER A 449 -9.87 -17.98 34.26
C SER A 449 -9.37 -18.97 33.20
N GLN A 450 -8.82 -18.45 32.10
CA GLN A 450 -8.34 -19.20 30.96
C GLN A 450 -6.99 -19.87 31.21
N TYR A 451 -5.95 -19.10 31.60
CA TYR A 451 -4.59 -19.62 31.74
C TYR A 451 -4.31 -20.23 33.12
N ASN A 452 -5.06 -19.82 34.15
CA ASN A 452 -4.84 -20.34 35.50
C ASN A 452 -5.08 -21.85 35.58
N ARG A 453 -4.18 -22.57 36.26
CA ARG A 453 -4.24 -24.02 36.53
C ARG A 453 -4.18 -24.91 35.27
N VAL A 454 -3.76 -24.35 34.14
CA VAL A 454 -3.56 -25.12 32.90
C VAL A 454 -2.16 -25.76 32.95
N LYS A 455 -2.15 -27.09 33.07
CA LYS A 455 -0.96 -27.93 33.20
C LYS A 455 -1.23 -29.27 32.53
N LEU A 456 -0.23 -29.83 31.86
CA LEU A 456 -0.12 -31.22 31.46
C LEU A 456 0.86 -31.93 32.42
N PRO A 457 0.35 -32.72 33.38
CA PRO A 457 1.20 -33.56 34.24
C PRO A 457 2.01 -34.58 33.44
N PRO A 458 3.18 -35.03 33.95
CA PRO A 458 3.93 -36.11 33.29
C PRO A 458 3.05 -37.37 33.14
N GLY A 459 3.22 -38.07 32.02
CA GLY A 459 2.41 -39.25 31.68
C GLY A 459 1.01 -38.96 31.15
N THR A 460 0.64 -37.69 30.89
CA THR A 460 -0.64 -37.37 30.23
C THR A 460 -0.62 -37.79 28.76
N VAL A 461 0.52 -37.53 28.09
CA VAL A 461 0.81 -37.99 26.74
C VAL A 461 1.88 -39.10 26.85
N PRO A 462 1.81 -40.18 26.05
CA PRO A 462 2.91 -41.16 25.98
C PRO A 462 4.25 -40.46 25.69
N GLY A 463 5.34 -40.96 26.27
CA GLY A 463 6.67 -40.33 26.11
C GLY A 463 6.84 -38.98 26.81
N GLN A 464 5.81 -38.42 27.46
CA GLN A 464 5.94 -37.15 28.19
C GLN A 464 6.84 -37.31 29.42
N SER A 465 7.94 -36.57 29.42
CA SER A 465 9.04 -36.76 30.35
C SER A 465 9.18 -35.65 31.40
N SER A 466 8.37 -34.59 31.32
CA SER A 466 8.20 -33.56 32.35
C SER A 466 6.85 -32.84 32.22
N SER A 467 6.44 -32.09 33.24
CA SER A 467 5.20 -31.32 33.16
C SER A 467 5.34 -30.05 32.32
N ILE A 468 4.29 -29.69 31.59
CA ILE A 468 4.18 -28.43 30.85
C ILE A 468 3.04 -27.61 31.48
N GLU A 469 3.26 -26.35 31.85
CA GLU A 469 2.24 -25.52 32.49
C GLU A 469 2.33 -24.04 32.14
N TYR A 470 1.20 -23.34 32.25
CA TYR A 470 1.16 -21.87 32.17
C TYR A 470 1.58 -21.28 33.51
N THR A 471 2.80 -20.75 33.57
CA THR A 471 3.36 -20.11 34.76
C THR A 471 3.18 -18.60 34.70
N GLN A 472 2.67 -17.98 35.76
CA GLN A 472 2.57 -16.53 35.86
C GLN A 472 3.96 -15.93 36.13
N LEU A 473 4.45 -15.09 35.21
CA LEU A 473 5.78 -14.49 35.28
C LEU A 473 5.77 -13.06 35.86
N GLY A 474 4.61 -12.38 35.82
CA GLY A 474 4.48 -11.02 36.37
C GLY A 474 3.34 -10.25 35.72
N ARG A 475 3.46 -8.92 35.72
CA ARG A 475 2.46 -8.02 35.13
C ARG A 475 3.12 -6.95 34.26
N THR A 476 2.47 -6.56 33.17
CA THR A 476 2.87 -5.41 32.37
C THR A 476 2.56 -4.11 33.11
N GLU A 477 3.25 -3.03 32.78
CA GLU A 477 2.96 -1.68 33.30
C GLU A 477 1.73 -1.00 32.65
N GLY A 478 1.15 -1.60 31.61
CA GLY A 478 -0.05 -1.08 30.92
C GLY A 478 0.27 -0.04 29.84
N PHE A 479 1.41 -0.19 29.16
CA PHE A 479 1.78 0.59 27.97
C PHE A 479 1.29 -0.08 26.68
N GLY A 480 0.73 0.71 25.77
CA GLY A 480 0.24 0.22 24.49
C GLY A 480 -0.46 1.31 23.69
N SER A 481 -1.04 0.92 22.55
CA SER A 481 -1.93 1.82 21.81
C SER A 481 -3.23 1.97 22.58
N PRO A 482 -3.66 3.18 22.96
CA PRO A 482 -5.04 3.39 23.36
C PRO A 482 -5.96 2.96 22.19
N ASN A 483 -7.14 2.41 22.50
CA ASN A 483 -8.11 1.97 21.50
C ASN A 483 -8.83 3.17 20.86
N LEU A 484 -8.08 4.09 20.25
CA LEU A 484 -8.62 5.28 19.62
C LEU A 484 -9.40 4.93 18.34
N SER A 485 -10.29 5.83 17.94
CA SER A 485 -11.03 5.74 16.68
C SER A 485 -10.08 5.82 15.48
N ALA A 486 -10.51 5.28 14.34
CA ALA A 486 -9.76 5.40 13.09
C ALA A 486 -9.50 6.88 12.72
N GLU A 487 -10.47 7.76 12.97
CA GLU A 487 -10.37 9.21 12.74
C GLU A 487 -9.20 9.83 13.51
N THR A 488 -9.10 9.57 14.82
CA THR A 488 -8.02 10.12 15.65
C THR A 488 -6.66 9.52 15.28
N GLU A 489 -6.58 8.21 14.97
CA GLU A 489 -5.33 7.58 14.55
C GLU A 489 -4.78 8.20 13.25
N LEU A 490 -5.65 8.42 12.25
CA LEU A 490 -5.28 9.06 10.99
C LEU A 490 -4.91 10.53 11.19
N GLY A 491 -5.63 11.25 12.03
CA GLY A 491 -5.31 12.64 12.38
C GLY A 491 -3.95 12.80 13.04
N LEU A 492 -3.59 11.91 13.97
CA LEU A 492 -2.27 11.89 14.61
C LEU A 492 -1.15 11.59 13.59
N ALA A 493 -1.40 10.69 12.63
CA ALA A 493 -0.48 10.41 11.54
C ALA A 493 -0.22 11.64 10.66
N ALA A 494 -1.28 12.36 10.28
CA ALA A 494 -1.16 13.58 9.48
C ALA A 494 -0.40 14.70 10.21
N ILE A 495 -0.61 14.83 11.53
CA ILE A 495 0.15 15.79 12.35
C ILE A 495 1.64 15.44 12.42
N ALA A 496 1.98 14.15 12.53
CA ALA A 496 3.37 13.69 12.56
C ALA A 496 4.10 14.07 11.25
N GLU A 497 3.46 13.85 10.11
CA GLU A 497 3.98 14.18 8.79
C GLU A 497 4.16 15.69 8.60
N ALA A 498 3.13 16.48 8.95
CA ALA A 498 3.17 17.94 8.85
C ALA A 498 4.25 18.59 9.75
N ALA A 499 4.64 17.96 10.87
CA ALA A 499 5.64 18.50 11.78
C ALA A 499 7.09 18.31 11.30
N VAL A 500 7.36 17.25 10.53
CA VAL A 500 8.72 16.84 10.14
C VAL A 500 9.02 17.17 8.67
N GLY A 501 7.99 17.41 7.86
CA GLY A 501 8.12 17.79 6.44
C GLY A 501 8.40 16.61 5.50
N PHE A 502 8.46 15.40 6.04
CA PHE A 502 8.53 14.14 5.32
C PHE A 502 7.99 13.02 6.21
N ARG A 503 7.65 11.89 5.61
CA ARG A 503 7.16 10.74 6.35
C ARG A 503 8.33 9.95 6.96
N ASN A 504 8.49 10.04 8.28
CA ASN A 504 9.57 9.37 9.02
C ASN A 504 9.27 7.88 9.30
N VAL A 505 7.99 7.52 9.43
CA VAL A 505 7.53 6.13 9.66
C VAL A 505 6.87 5.60 8.37
N ASN A 506 7.68 4.99 7.51
CA ASN A 506 7.26 4.51 6.18
C ASN A 506 6.82 3.04 6.17
N PHE A 507 6.69 2.41 7.34
CA PHE A 507 6.34 0.99 7.50
C PHE A 507 7.27 0.02 6.74
N VAL A 508 8.45 0.50 6.30
CA VAL A 508 9.47 -0.33 5.66
C VAL A 508 9.96 -1.38 6.64
N PHE A 509 10.03 -2.62 6.18
CA PHE A 509 10.41 -3.76 7.01
C PHE A 509 11.82 -3.57 7.58
N GLY A 510 11.96 -3.74 8.90
CA GLY A 510 13.24 -3.61 9.62
C GLY A 510 13.53 -2.24 10.24
N GLU A 511 12.71 -1.20 10.05
CA GLU A 511 12.98 0.16 10.58
C GLU A 511 12.86 0.31 12.12
N GLY A 512 12.23 -0.62 12.80
CA GLY A 512 12.07 -0.58 14.25
C GLY A 512 10.77 -1.23 14.72
N GLN A 513 10.66 -1.48 16.03
CA GLN A 513 9.50 -2.14 16.63
C GLN A 513 8.26 -1.23 16.59
N SER A 514 7.10 -1.85 16.40
CA SER A 514 5.77 -1.22 16.48
C SER A 514 5.65 0.14 15.76
N PRO A 515 5.69 0.18 14.40
CA PRO A 515 5.56 1.42 13.62
C PRO A 515 4.40 2.32 14.07
N LYS A 516 3.26 1.71 14.43
CA LYS A 516 2.09 2.43 14.95
C LYS A 516 2.38 3.20 16.24
N LEU A 517 3.07 2.59 17.22
CA LEU A 517 3.39 3.31 18.46
C LEU A 517 4.36 4.46 18.19
N ARG A 518 5.30 4.29 17.25
CA ARG A 518 6.19 5.37 16.82
C ARG A 518 5.39 6.52 16.20
N GLN A 519 4.49 6.21 15.27
CA GLN A 519 3.60 7.18 14.63
C GLN A 519 2.70 7.91 15.64
N LEU A 520 2.13 7.20 16.61
CA LEU A 520 1.33 7.83 17.69
C LEU A 520 2.19 8.76 18.56
N ARG A 521 3.43 8.37 18.91
CA ARG A 521 4.35 9.24 19.66
C ARG A 521 4.69 10.50 18.89
N GLU A 522 4.98 10.38 17.60
CA GLU A 522 5.24 11.54 16.74
C GLU A 522 4.00 12.45 16.63
N GLY A 523 2.81 11.87 16.45
CA GLY A 523 1.55 12.62 16.41
C GLY A 523 1.23 13.35 17.72
N PHE A 524 1.40 12.68 18.88
CA PHE A 524 1.26 13.32 20.19
C PHE A 524 2.28 14.44 20.39
N THR A 525 3.51 14.25 19.94
CA THR A 525 4.54 15.31 19.97
C THR A 525 4.14 16.51 19.13
N GLY A 526 3.57 16.29 17.95
CA GLY A 526 3.08 17.38 17.09
C GLY A 526 1.90 18.15 17.68
N LEU A 527 1.14 17.53 18.60
CA LEU A 527 0.12 18.19 19.44
C LEU A 527 0.70 18.89 20.68
N GLY A 528 2.01 18.78 20.94
CA GLY A 528 2.64 19.30 22.17
C GLY A 528 2.37 18.44 23.41
N LEU A 529 1.96 17.19 23.24
CA LEU A 529 1.67 16.26 24.33
C LEU A 529 2.87 15.35 24.60
N ASN A 530 3.05 14.96 25.87
CA ASN A 530 4.13 14.05 26.25
C ASN A 530 3.90 12.66 25.61
N GLN A 531 4.92 12.14 24.92
CA GLN A 531 4.92 10.87 24.19
C GLN A 531 4.52 9.65 25.03
N THR A 532 4.76 9.69 26.35
CA THR A 532 4.70 8.50 27.22
C THR A 532 3.35 8.36 27.93
N ASN A 533 2.75 9.47 28.36
CA ASN A 533 1.59 9.42 29.28
C ASN A 533 0.31 8.89 28.62
N LEU A 534 0.06 9.22 27.34
CA LEU A 534 -1.13 8.76 26.63
C LEU A 534 -1.04 7.31 26.14
N LEU A 535 0.16 6.74 26.13
CA LEU A 535 0.39 5.33 25.83
C LEU A 535 0.21 4.43 27.05
N GLN A 536 0.22 5.00 28.27
CA GLN A 536 -0.10 4.28 29.48
C GLN A 536 -1.62 4.22 29.66
N HIS A 537 -2.27 3.24 29.03
CA HIS A 537 -3.73 3.14 28.97
C HIS A 537 -4.38 2.63 30.27
N GLY A 538 -3.58 2.32 31.29
CA GLY A 538 -4.08 1.90 32.61
C GLY A 538 -4.68 0.51 32.63
N SER A 539 -4.32 -0.37 31.68
CA SER A 539 -4.79 -1.77 31.63
C SER A 539 -3.64 -2.76 31.72
N PRO A 540 -2.97 -2.89 32.88
CA PRO A 540 -1.93 -3.88 33.08
C PRO A 540 -2.46 -5.29 32.89
N ARG A 541 -1.64 -6.18 32.29
CA ARG A 541 -1.96 -7.57 31.97
C ARG A 541 -1.04 -8.51 32.71
N ILE A 542 -1.54 -9.69 33.06
CA ILE A 542 -0.73 -10.77 33.64
C ILE A 542 0.05 -11.42 32.50
N ILE A 543 1.35 -11.66 32.71
CA ILE A 543 2.23 -12.32 31.76
C ILE A 543 2.32 -13.79 32.15
N TYR A 544 2.12 -14.69 31.19
CA TYR A 544 2.29 -16.13 31.36
C TYR A 544 3.40 -16.65 30.43
N GLY A 545 4.11 -17.67 30.89
CA GLY A 545 5.08 -18.43 30.11
C GLY A 545 4.75 -19.91 30.12
N VAL A 546 5.10 -20.60 29.03
CA VAL A 546 4.92 -22.05 28.87
C VAL A 546 6.21 -22.64 28.30
N PRO A 547 7.05 -23.28 29.14
CA PRO A 547 8.23 -24.00 28.67
C PRO A 547 7.81 -25.29 27.96
N LEU A 548 8.15 -25.45 26.68
CA LEU A 548 7.94 -26.71 25.94
C LEU A 548 9.13 -27.68 26.10
N VAL A 549 10.24 -27.19 26.66
CA VAL A 549 11.51 -27.90 26.81
C VAL A 549 11.96 -27.89 28.27
N LYS A 550 12.78 -28.87 28.65
CA LYS A 550 13.31 -29.03 30.01
C LYS A 550 14.47 -28.11 30.32
N ASN A 551 15.38 -27.93 29.37
CA ASN A 551 16.60 -27.12 29.50
C ASN A 551 16.37 -25.67 29.03
N LEU A 552 15.18 -25.10 29.28
CA LEU A 552 14.79 -23.80 28.71
C LEU A 552 15.78 -22.66 28.99
N PRO A 553 16.22 -22.41 30.24
CA PRO A 553 17.13 -21.31 30.53
C PRO A 553 18.47 -21.46 29.80
N ARG A 554 18.96 -22.70 29.68
CA ARG A 554 20.25 -23.02 29.03
C ARG A 554 20.18 -22.81 27.52
N VAL A 555 19.09 -23.25 26.88
CA VAL A 555 18.84 -23.04 25.45
C VAL A 555 18.69 -21.56 25.12
N LEU A 556 17.90 -20.82 25.91
CA LEU A 556 17.62 -19.40 25.63
C LEU A 556 18.77 -18.44 25.98
N LEU A 557 19.81 -18.91 26.67
CA LEU A 557 21.10 -18.23 26.85
C LEU A 557 22.17 -18.69 25.85
N GLY A 558 21.89 -19.71 25.04
CA GLY A 558 22.83 -20.28 24.09
C GLY A 558 23.98 -21.07 24.71
N ILE A 559 23.74 -21.66 25.89
CA ILE A 559 24.66 -22.60 26.53
C ILE A 559 24.48 -24.00 25.95
N ASP A 560 23.23 -24.43 25.81
CA ASP A 560 22.88 -25.67 25.11
C ASP A 560 22.43 -25.32 23.68
N GLU A 561 22.93 -26.04 22.68
CA GLU A 561 22.56 -25.83 21.27
C GLU A 561 21.15 -26.36 20.97
N GLU A 562 20.84 -27.56 21.47
CA GLU A 562 19.62 -28.30 21.17
C GLU A 562 18.57 -28.27 22.31
N PRO A 563 17.29 -28.03 22.00
CA PRO A 563 16.20 -28.15 22.96
C PRO A 563 15.90 -29.61 23.34
N THR A 564 15.79 -29.89 24.64
CA THR A 564 15.25 -31.16 25.14
C THR A 564 13.75 -31.03 25.38
N TYR A 565 12.93 -31.44 24.42
CA TYR A 565 11.47 -31.32 24.51
C TYR A 565 10.85 -32.15 25.64
N ALA A 566 9.81 -31.59 26.28
CA ALA A 566 9.08 -32.26 27.36
C ALA A 566 8.19 -33.41 26.85
N ILE A 567 7.69 -33.30 25.61
CA ILE A 567 7.00 -34.35 24.85
C ILE A 567 7.81 -34.53 23.56
N ASP A 568 8.10 -35.78 23.20
CA ASP A 568 8.83 -36.07 21.97
C ASP A 568 8.05 -35.53 20.75
N PRO A 569 8.66 -34.70 19.88
CA PRO A 569 8.01 -34.19 18.67
C PRO A 569 7.50 -35.29 17.71
N SER A 570 8.04 -36.51 17.79
CA SER A 570 7.61 -37.65 16.98
C SER A 570 6.36 -38.38 17.52
N GLU A 571 5.90 -38.04 18.73
CA GLU A 571 4.76 -38.70 19.37
C GLU A 571 3.44 -38.38 18.64
N ALA A 572 2.86 -39.41 18.01
CA ALA A 572 1.58 -39.31 17.32
C ALA A 572 0.40 -39.43 18.30
N GLY A 573 -0.71 -38.71 18.03
CA GLY A 573 -1.94 -38.81 18.81
C GLY A 573 -1.93 -38.02 20.13
N ALA A 574 -0.90 -37.20 20.38
CA ALA A 574 -0.80 -36.37 21.58
C ALA A 574 -2.03 -35.47 21.80
N GLU A 575 -2.65 -34.96 20.74
CA GLU A 575 -3.86 -34.14 20.80
C GLU A 575 -5.05 -34.90 21.37
N GLN A 576 -5.17 -36.20 21.04
CA GLN A 576 -6.24 -37.04 21.57
C GLN A 576 -6.05 -37.24 23.07
N SER A 577 -4.83 -37.55 23.52
CA SER A 577 -4.50 -37.66 24.95
C SER A 577 -4.74 -36.34 25.71
N ILE A 578 -4.36 -35.21 25.11
CA ILE A 578 -4.63 -33.87 25.65
C ILE A 578 -6.14 -33.60 25.74
N GLY A 579 -6.90 -33.99 24.72
CA GLY A 579 -8.36 -33.91 24.68
C GLY A 579 -9.01 -34.72 25.80
N SER A 580 -8.67 -35.99 25.93
CA SER A 580 -9.13 -36.89 27.01
C SER A 580 -8.80 -36.33 28.39
N TYR A 581 -7.59 -35.80 28.58
CA TYR A 581 -7.19 -35.16 29.83
C TYR A 581 -8.08 -33.95 30.17
N TRP A 582 -8.37 -33.08 29.19
CA TRP A 582 -9.29 -31.96 29.40
C TRP A 582 -10.70 -32.44 29.73
N ILE A 583 -11.19 -33.49 29.07
CA ILE A 583 -12.50 -34.08 29.34
C ILE A 583 -12.58 -34.54 30.80
N GLN A 584 -11.63 -35.37 31.22
CA GLN A 584 -11.57 -35.94 32.57
C GLN A 584 -11.45 -34.86 33.64
N ARG A 585 -10.54 -33.89 33.45
CA ARG A 585 -10.22 -32.88 34.45
C ARG A 585 -11.25 -31.75 34.52
N TRP A 586 -11.66 -31.23 33.37
CA TRP A 586 -12.41 -29.98 33.28
C TRP A 586 -13.85 -30.20 32.85
N LEU A 587 -14.09 -30.85 31.71
CA LEU A 587 -15.45 -30.99 31.17
C LEU A 587 -16.36 -31.79 32.13
N ALA A 588 -15.89 -32.94 32.61
CA ALA A 588 -16.66 -33.82 33.50
C ALA A 588 -17.10 -33.12 34.81
N SER A 589 -16.23 -32.27 35.37
CA SER A 589 -16.53 -31.46 36.56
C SER A 589 -17.39 -30.24 36.22
N ARG A 590 -17.28 -29.70 35.00
CA ARG A 590 -18.03 -28.50 34.58
C ARG A 590 -19.53 -28.77 34.45
N LEU A 591 -19.92 -30.02 34.21
CA LEU A 591 -21.33 -30.43 34.14
C LEU A 591 -22.09 -30.23 35.47
N ASP A 592 -21.40 -30.17 36.61
CA ASP A 592 -22.04 -29.87 37.90
C ASP A 592 -22.44 -28.39 38.02
N HIS A 593 -21.95 -27.52 37.13
CA HIS A 593 -22.30 -26.10 37.13
C HIS A 593 -23.52 -25.84 36.23
N LEU A 594 -24.70 -25.95 36.82
CA LEU A 594 -26.00 -25.77 36.13
C LEU A 594 -26.07 -24.49 35.26
N PRO A 595 -25.60 -23.30 35.71
CA PRO A 595 -25.61 -22.10 34.87
C PRO A 595 -24.83 -22.24 33.56
N SER A 596 -23.78 -23.07 33.51
CA SER A 596 -23.09 -23.37 32.24
C SER A 596 -23.99 -24.14 31.29
N LEU A 597 -24.66 -25.18 31.78
CA LEU A 597 -25.49 -26.05 30.94
C LEU A 597 -26.70 -25.28 30.40
N GLU A 598 -27.27 -24.39 31.20
CA GLU A 598 -28.31 -23.48 30.74
C GLU A 598 -27.80 -22.48 29.70
N ALA A 599 -26.60 -21.94 29.88
CA ALA A 599 -25.99 -21.04 28.90
C ALA A 599 -25.68 -21.75 27.57
N VAL A 600 -25.18 -23.00 27.63
CA VAL A 600 -25.01 -23.86 26.46
C VAL A 600 -26.35 -24.07 25.77
N ALA A 601 -27.41 -24.45 26.50
CA ALA A 601 -28.74 -24.69 25.93
C ALA A 601 -29.36 -23.44 25.26
N LYS A 602 -28.98 -22.22 25.70
CA LYS A 602 -29.45 -20.95 25.13
C LYS A 602 -28.66 -20.53 23.87
N SER A 603 -27.48 -21.11 23.66
CA SER A 603 -26.59 -20.76 22.57
C SER A 603 -26.95 -21.56 21.31
N THR A 604 -27.29 -20.85 20.24
CA THR A 604 -27.65 -21.42 18.94
C THR A 604 -26.81 -20.79 17.84
N PRO A 605 -26.65 -21.45 16.68
CA PRO A 605 -25.90 -20.88 15.56
C PRO A 605 -26.38 -19.49 15.14
N LEU A 606 -27.67 -19.19 15.32
CA LEU A 606 -28.28 -17.90 14.96
C LEU A 606 -28.07 -16.81 16.02
N THR A 607 -28.04 -17.17 17.31
CA THR A 607 -27.82 -16.22 18.41
C THR A 607 -26.35 -15.84 18.55
N GLU A 608 -25.44 -16.73 18.15
CA GLU A 608 -23.98 -16.53 18.20
C GLU A 608 -23.40 -15.87 16.92
N ARG A 609 -24.25 -15.39 16.02
CA ARG A 609 -23.82 -14.63 14.84
C ARG A 609 -23.07 -13.37 15.24
N VAL A 610 -21.90 -13.17 14.65
CA VAL A 610 -21.02 -12.03 14.95
C VAL A 610 -21.64 -10.72 14.47
N SER A 611 -22.45 -10.75 13.40
CA SER A 611 -23.18 -9.58 12.91
C SER A 611 -24.11 -8.94 13.96
N ARG A 612 -24.51 -9.68 15.00
CA ARG A 612 -25.32 -9.16 16.11
C ARG A 612 -24.52 -8.28 17.08
N LEU A 613 -23.20 -8.30 16.99
CA LEU A 613 -22.31 -7.45 17.79
C LEU A 613 -22.07 -6.07 17.17
N ILE A 614 -22.54 -5.86 15.94
CA ILE A 614 -22.39 -4.59 15.23
C ILE A 614 -23.27 -3.53 15.92
N PRO A 615 -22.70 -2.38 16.37
CA PRO A 615 -23.47 -1.33 17.01
C PRO A 615 -24.55 -0.73 16.09
N GLU A 616 -25.66 -0.29 16.68
CA GLU A 616 -26.70 0.48 15.98
C GLU A 616 -26.18 1.90 15.68
N ARG A 617 -26.40 2.41 14.45
CA ARG A 617 -26.08 3.80 14.11
C ARG A 617 -27.18 4.71 14.68
N PRO A 618 -26.85 5.82 15.38
CA PRO A 618 -27.82 6.85 15.72
C PRO A 618 -28.48 7.39 14.44
N ALA A 619 -29.80 7.58 14.45
CA ALA A 619 -30.57 8.02 13.27
C ALA A 619 -30.15 9.40 12.73
N ASP A 620 -29.48 10.23 13.54
CA ASP A 620 -29.08 11.61 13.21
C ASP A 620 -27.56 11.79 12.97
N SER A 621 -26.76 10.72 13.00
CA SER A 621 -25.34 10.85 12.66
C SER A 621 -25.15 10.78 11.15
N ALA A 622 -24.99 11.93 10.50
CA ALA A 622 -24.41 12.01 9.15
C ALA A 622 -23.18 11.09 9.07
N PRO A 623 -22.92 10.42 7.94
CA PRO A 623 -21.73 9.59 7.78
C PRO A 623 -20.52 10.40 8.24
N GLN A 624 -19.81 9.91 9.27
CA GLN A 624 -18.62 10.56 9.80
C GLN A 624 -17.72 10.85 8.60
N GLY A 625 -17.62 12.13 8.21
CA GLY A 625 -16.93 12.54 7.01
C GLY A 625 -15.52 11.97 7.05
N GLN A 626 -15.25 10.98 6.20
CA GLN A 626 -13.92 10.44 6.03
C GLN A 626 -13.01 11.63 5.72
N LEU A 627 -11.98 11.78 6.55
CA LEU A 627 -10.95 12.79 6.34
C LEU A 627 -10.39 12.64 4.92
N PRO A 628 -10.24 13.73 4.15
CA PRO A 628 -9.41 13.72 2.95
C PRO A 628 -7.94 13.71 3.41
N PHE A 629 -7.46 12.55 3.85
CA PHE A 629 -6.04 12.30 4.05
C PHE A 629 -5.57 11.38 2.92
N ARG A 630 -4.43 11.73 2.30
CA ARG A 630 -3.66 10.82 1.44
C ARG A 630 -3.46 9.51 2.20
N THR A 631 -4.26 8.52 1.87
CA THR A 631 -4.21 7.21 2.52
C THR A 631 -3.06 6.45 1.87
N VAL A 632 -2.01 6.17 2.64
CA VAL A 632 -1.01 5.20 2.18
C VAL A 632 -1.64 3.82 2.28
N LYS A 633 -1.79 3.19 1.10
CA LYS A 633 -1.93 1.75 0.92
C LYS A 633 -0.79 1.03 1.63
N GLY A 634 -1.02 0.63 2.88
CA GLY A 634 -0.54 -0.66 3.34
C GLY A 634 -1.62 -1.66 2.94
N ASP A 635 -1.27 -2.71 2.22
CA ASP A 635 -2.22 -3.74 1.77
C ASP A 635 -3.05 -4.26 2.95
N ARG A 636 -4.24 -3.66 3.11
CA ARG A 636 -5.38 -4.31 3.73
C ARG A 636 -5.95 -5.18 2.62
N ILE A 637 -5.91 -6.48 2.84
CA ILE A 637 -6.69 -7.42 2.02
C ILE A 637 -8.14 -7.23 2.46
N ASP A 638 -8.78 -6.21 1.90
CA ASP A 638 -10.20 -5.97 2.01
C ASP A 638 -10.91 -6.93 1.05
N MET A 639 -11.70 -7.86 1.58
CA MET A 639 -12.70 -8.58 0.80
C MET A 639 -14.06 -8.04 1.20
N GLN A 640 -14.59 -7.17 0.34
CA GLN A 640 -15.94 -6.65 0.43
C GLN A 640 -16.95 -7.67 -0.09
N THR A 641 -18.10 -7.66 0.56
CA THR A 641 -19.29 -8.44 0.22
C THR A 641 -20.56 -7.61 0.43
N GLU A 642 -21.06 -6.99 -0.63
CA GLU A 642 -22.28 -6.18 -0.59
C GLU A 642 -23.56 -7.03 -0.76
N ILE A 643 -24.59 -6.56 -0.04
CA ILE A 643 -26.00 -6.91 -0.11
C ILE A 643 -26.59 -6.38 -1.43
N MET A 644 -27.62 -7.06 -1.95
CA MET A 644 -28.34 -6.81 -3.20
C MET A 644 -28.66 -5.33 -3.49
N THR A 645 -27.69 -4.63 -4.05
CA THR A 645 -27.94 -3.52 -4.96
C THR A 645 -28.05 -4.10 -6.36
N ASP A 646 -28.73 -3.39 -7.28
CA ASP A 646 -28.77 -3.76 -8.69
C ASP A 646 -27.33 -4.02 -9.15
N GLU A 647 -26.97 -5.29 -9.35
CA GLU A 647 -25.59 -5.73 -9.58
C GLU A 647 -24.92 -4.94 -10.70
N ARG A 648 -25.73 -4.46 -11.67
CA ARG A 648 -25.29 -3.61 -12.77
C ARG A 648 -24.89 -2.21 -12.33
N LEU A 649 -25.75 -1.55 -11.56
CA LEU A 649 -25.49 -0.21 -11.04
C LEU A 649 -24.30 -0.21 -10.08
N GLN A 650 -24.24 -1.24 -9.22
CA GLN A 650 -23.12 -1.45 -8.31
C GLN A 650 -21.82 -1.67 -9.08
N PHE A 651 -21.83 -2.48 -10.14
CA PHE A 651 -20.67 -2.75 -10.97
C PHE A 651 -20.07 -1.48 -11.59
N ILE A 652 -20.89 -0.63 -12.24
CA ILE A 652 -20.36 0.62 -12.84
C ILE A 652 -19.91 1.66 -11.80
N ARG A 653 -20.52 1.67 -10.61
CA ARG A 653 -20.12 2.53 -9.48
C ARG A 653 -18.74 2.14 -8.94
N LEU A 654 -18.48 0.84 -8.83
CA LEU A 654 -17.23 0.28 -8.29
C LEU A 654 -16.07 0.29 -9.30
N LEU A 655 -16.22 0.92 -10.47
CA LEU A 655 -15.11 1.12 -11.42
C LEU A 655 -14.09 2.13 -10.89
N TYR A 656 -14.52 3.08 -10.04
CA TYR A 656 -13.65 3.96 -9.28
C TYR A 656 -13.02 3.21 -8.08
N ARG A 657 -11.75 3.49 -7.72
CA ARG A 657 -10.97 2.84 -6.64
C ARG A 657 -10.60 1.35 -6.81
N ASN A 658 -10.58 0.84 -8.04
CA ASN A 658 -10.08 -0.51 -8.39
C ASN A 658 -10.89 -1.71 -7.86
N GLU A 659 -12.14 -1.54 -7.44
CA GLU A 659 -12.88 -2.60 -6.72
C GLU A 659 -13.53 -3.67 -7.62
N SER A 660 -13.82 -3.39 -8.90
CA SER A 660 -14.69 -4.32 -9.67
C SER A 660 -14.34 -4.60 -11.14
N ALA A 661 -13.62 -3.75 -11.88
CA ALA A 661 -13.54 -3.90 -13.34
C ALA A 661 -12.79 -5.16 -13.83
N PHE A 662 -11.83 -5.64 -13.04
CA PHE A 662 -10.91 -6.74 -13.41
C PHE A 662 -10.45 -7.55 -12.19
N SER A 663 -11.29 -7.71 -11.16
CA SER A 663 -11.05 -8.80 -10.22
C SER A 663 -11.27 -10.12 -10.94
N ASP A 664 -10.60 -11.20 -10.54
CA ASP A 664 -10.72 -12.54 -11.12
C ASP A 664 -12.13 -13.16 -10.97
N HIS A 665 -13.13 -12.37 -10.60
CA HIS A 665 -14.50 -12.76 -10.26
C HIS A 665 -15.58 -12.05 -11.09
N VAL A 666 -15.23 -11.25 -12.11
CA VAL A 666 -16.22 -10.62 -13.02
C VAL A 666 -16.69 -11.61 -14.09
N SER A 667 -18.00 -11.84 -14.20
CA SER A 667 -18.54 -12.75 -15.21
C SER A 667 -18.27 -12.27 -16.65
N LEU A 668 -17.99 -13.20 -17.56
CA LEU A 668 -17.81 -12.91 -19.00
C LEU A 668 -19.00 -12.16 -19.62
N THR A 669 -20.21 -12.37 -19.10
CA THR A 669 -21.41 -11.64 -19.52
C THR A 669 -21.33 -10.16 -19.15
N ARG A 670 -20.88 -9.84 -17.92
CA ARG A 670 -20.69 -8.46 -17.45
C ARG A 670 -19.55 -7.75 -18.18
N LEU A 671 -18.47 -8.47 -18.50
CA LEU A 671 -17.37 -7.95 -19.31
C LEU A 671 -17.79 -7.63 -20.76
N LYS A 672 -18.72 -8.40 -21.33
CA LYS A 672 -19.32 -8.11 -22.64
C LYS A 672 -20.23 -6.89 -22.58
N GLU A 673 -21.01 -6.75 -21.51
CA GLU A 673 -21.87 -5.58 -21.29
C GLU A 673 -21.04 -4.30 -21.18
N LEU A 674 -19.85 -4.31 -20.57
CA LEU A 674 -18.93 -3.16 -20.49
C LEU A 674 -18.11 -2.91 -21.79
N ASN A 675 -18.09 -3.84 -22.74
CA ASN A 675 -17.19 -3.74 -23.89
C ASN A 675 -17.47 -2.48 -24.72
N ILE A 676 -16.41 -1.69 -24.96
CA ILE A 676 -16.43 -0.53 -25.83
C ILE A 676 -15.79 -0.98 -27.15
N LYS A 677 -16.60 -1.04 -28.20
CA LYS A 677 -16.16 -1.57 -29.50
C LYS A 677 -15.05 -0.70 -30.07
N THR A 678 -13.91 -1.32 -30.38
CA THR A 678 -12.82 -0.67 -31.10
C THR A 678 -12.52 -1.46 -32.39
N ASN A 679 -11.61 -0.95 -33.22
CA ASN A 679 -11.17 -1.70 -34.41
C ASN A 679 -10.14 -2.80 -34.08
N LEU A 680 -9.67 -2.87 -32.83
CA LEU A 680 -8.73 -3.87 -32.34
C LEU A 680 -9.24 -5.29 -32.60
N GLU A 681 -10.49 -5.57 -32.23
CA GLU A 681 -11.05 -6.91 -32.35
C GLU A 681 -11.17 -7.36 -33.81
N GLU A 682 -11.41 -6.44 -34.75
CA GLU A 682 -11.41 -6.75 -36.18
C GLU A 682 -10.01 -7.05 -36.72
N VAL A 683 -9.00 -6.28 -36.30
CA VAL A 683 -7.60 -6.49 -36.68
C VAL A 683 -7.12 -7.87 -36.22
N VAL A 684 -7.33 -8.23 -34.95
CA VAL A 684 -6.93 -9.53 -34.39
C VAL A 684 -7.61 -10.68 -35.15
N ARG A 685 -8.92 -10.54 -35.45
CA ARG A 685 -9.66 -11.55 -36.22
C ARG A 685 -9.13 -11.71 -37.64
N LYS A 686 -8.75 -10.63 -38.31
CA LYS A 686 -8.16 -10.68 -39.67
C LYS A 686 -6.80 -11.39 -39.67
N VAL A 687 -5.95 -11.16 -38.66
CA VAL A 687 -4.64 -11.82 -38.57
C VAL A 687 -4.80 -13.32 -38.37
N VAL A 688 -5.62 -13.71 -37.39
CA VAL A 688 -5.81 -15.13 -37.04
C VAL A 688 -6.46 -15.93 -38.18
N ARG A 689 -7.42 -15.34 -38.91
CA ARG A 689 -8.02 -15.96 -40.12
C ARG A 689 -7.01 -16.19 -41.24
N ASN A 690 -5.94 -15.42 -41.31
CA ASN A 690 -4.84 -15.58 -42.27
C ASN A 690 -3.71 -16.48 -41.73
N GLY A 691 -3.92 -17.19 -40.62
CA GLY A 691 -2.93 -18.11 -40.05
C GLY A 691 -1.84 -17.46 -39.20
N GLY A 692 -1.89 -16.14 -38.96
CA GLY A 692 -0.88 -15.40 -38.20
C GLY A 692 -1.10 -15.42 -36.68
N SER A 693 -0.01 -15.35 -35.91
CA SER A 693 -0.03 -15.21 -34.45
C SER A 693 -0.22 -13.75 -34.03
N VAL A 694 -0.80 -13.49 -32.86
CA VAL A 694 -1.04 -12.14 -32.32
C VAL A 694 -0.51 -12.01 -30.90
N VAL A 695 0.27 -10.97 -30.64
CA VAL A 695 0.71 -10.57 -29.31
C VAL A 695 0.02 -9.28 -28.93
N ILE A 696 -0.79 -9.31 -27.88
CA ILE A 696 -1.36 -8.09 -27.29
C ILE A 696 -0.54 -7.74 -26.06
N THR A 697 0.16 -6.61 -26.14
CA THR A 697 1.00 -6.11 -25.05
C THR A 697 0.58 -4.72 -24.59
N GLY A 698 1.24 -4.21 -23.55
CA GLY A 698 0.94 -2.91 -22.94
C GLY A 698 0.96 -2.96 -21.42
N ASN A 699 0.74 -1.80 -20.80
CA ASN A 699 0.85 -1.61 -19.35
C ASN A 699 -0.30 -2.30 -18.60
N ALA A 700 -0.13 -2.42 -17.28
CA ALA A 700 -1.22 -2.84 -16.41
C ALA A 700 -2.38 -1.84 -16.52
N GLY A 701 -3.61 -2.33 -16.73
CA GLY A 701 -4.81 -1.48 -16.87
C GLY A 701 -5.18 -1.07 -18.30
N ASP A 702 -4.38 -1.43 -19.32
CA ASP A 702 -4.69 -1.12 -20.73
C ASP A 702 -5.76 -2.06 -21.36
N GLY A 703 -6.19 -3.11 -20.65
CA GLY A 703 -7.26 -3.99 -21.10
C GLY A 703 -6.83 -5.14 -22.03
N LYS A 704 -5.55 -5.53 -22.03
CA LYS A 704 -5.03 -6.66 -22.85
C LYS A 704 -5.74 -8.00 -22.57
N THR A 705 -5.86 -8.38 -21.30
CA THR A 705 -6.54 -9.61 -20.85
C THR A 705 -8.03 -9.55 -21.21
N HIS A 706 -8.66 -8.38 -21.05
CA HIS A 706 -10.06 -8.13 -21.42
C HIS A 706 -10.31 -8.35 -22.91
N ALA A 707 -9.47 -7.75 -23.76
CA ALA A 707 -9.59 -7.88 -25.21
C ALA A 707 -9.52 -9.36 -25.65
N ILE A 708 -8.54 -10.13 -25.17
CA ILE A 708 -8.40 -11.55 -25.53
C ILE A 708 -9.55 -12.40 -25.00
N LEU A 709 -9.99 -12.17 -23.76
CA LEU A 709 -11.10 -12.92 -23.17
C LEU A 709 -12.40 -12.77 -23.96
N LEU A 710 -12.70 -11.56 -24.45
CA LEU A 710 -13.87 -11.29 -25.28
C LEU A 710 -13.81 -12.04 -26.63
N MET A 711 -12.62 -12.13 -27.21
CA MET A 711 -12.41 -12.78 -28.52
C MET A 711 -12.24 -14.31 -28.43
N ARG A 712 -12.04 -14.89 -27.25
CA ARG A 712 -11.73 -16.33 -27.07
C ARG A 712 -12.64 -17.28 -27.84
N LYS A 713 -13.96 -17.02 -27.87
CA LYS A 713 -14.94 -17.87 -28.59
C LYS A 713 -14.90 -17.70 -30.12
N GLU A 714 -14.32 -16.62 -30.60
CA GLU A 714 -14.17 -16.29 -32.04
C GLU A 714 -12.81 -16.76 -32.58
N LEU A 715 -11.85 -17.07 -31.70
CA LEU A 715 -10.51 -17.55 -32.02
C LEU A 715 -10.39 -19.10 -32.00
N LYS A 716 -11.45 -19.84 -32.33
CA LYS A 716 -11.55 -21.32 -32.16
C LYS A 716 -10.46 -22.17 -32.84
N GLY A 717 -9.67 -21.58 -33.74
CA GLY A 717 -8.54 -22.24 -34.40
C GLY A 717 -7.17 -21.81 -33.88
N ALA A 718 -7.07 -20.97 -32.86
CA ALA A 718 -5.82 -20.47 -32.30
C ALA A 718 -5.53 -21.05 -30.91
N GLU A 719 -4.26 -21.23 -30.55
CA GLU A 719 -3.83 -21.38 -29.17
C GLU A 719 -3.95 -20.03 -28.48
N VAL A 720 -4.69 -19.93 -27.37
CA VAL A 720 -4.97 -18.65 -26.70
C VAL A 720 -4.45 -18.67 -25.27
N VAL A 721 -3.50 -17.78 -24.97
CA VAL A 721 -3.00 -17.49 -23.63
C VAL A 721 -3.61 -16.18 -23.15
N THR A 722 -4.58 -16.27 -22.24
CA THR A 722 -5.35 -15.12 -21.73
C THR A 722 -4.58 -14.28 -20.72
N ASP A 723 -3.73 -14.91 -19.91
CA ASP A 723 -2.85 -14.23 -18.97
C ASP A 723 -1.49 -14.93 -18.94
N ALA A 724 -0.45 -14.25 -19.41
CA ALA A 724 0.90 -14.78 -19.43
C ALA A 724 1.57 -14.83 -18.04
N SER A 725 1.03 -14.15 -17.02
CA SER A 725 1.63 -14.13 -15.67
C SER A 725 1.47 -15.45 -14.90
N GLU A 726 0.55 -16.31 -15.33
CA GLU A 726 0.34 -17.65 -14.77
C GLU A 726 1.30 -18.71 -15.36
N LEU A 727 2.12 -18.34 -16.35
CA LEU A 727 3.01 -19.25 -17.07
C LEU A 727 4.46 -18.75 -17.01
N THR A 728 5.41 -19.68 -17.01
CA THR A 728 6.82 -19.31 -17.12
C THR A 728 7.18 -18.96 -18.58
N SER A 729 8.24 -18.17 -18.79
CA SER A 729 8.74 -17.84 -20.15
C SER A 729 9.01 -19.08 -20.99
N ALA A 730 9.53 -20.14 -20.36
CA ALA A 730 9.83 -21.42 -20.99
C ALA A 730 8.55 -22.14 -21.46
N ASP A 731 7.49 -22.14 -20.63
CA ASP A 731 6.21 -22.74 -20.98
C ASP A 731 5.56 -22.04 -22.17
N ILE A 732 5.61 -20.70 -22.20
CA ILE A 732 5.05 -19.91 -23.29
C ILE A 732 5.80 -20.18 -24.59
N ALA A 733 7.14 -20.19 -24.55
CA ALA A 733 7.96 -20.47 -25.72
C ALA A 733 7.69 -21.87 -26.29
N ALA A 734 7.60 -22.89 -25.42
CA ALA A 734 7.31 -24.26 -25.83
C ALA A 734 5.92 -24.42 -26.44
N ARG A 735 4.87 -23.85 -25.82
CA ARG A 735 3.50 -23.90 -26.36
C ARG A 735 3.38 -23.16 -27.70
N TRP A 736 4.07 -22.04 -27.84
CA TRP A 736 4.06 -21.29 -29.09
C TRP A 736 4.81 -22.03 -30.20
N GLN A 737 5.95 -22.66 -29.88
CA GLN A 737 6.66 -23.53 -30.82
C GLN A 737 5.74 -24.68 -31.30
N LEU A 738 5.07 -25.37 -30.39
CA LEU A 738 4.14 -26.44 -30.72
C LEU A 738 3.01 -25.97 -31.64
N ALA A 739 2.37 -24.84 -31.31
CA ALA A 739 1.32 -24.27 -32.16
C ALA A 739 1.85 -23.92 -33.56
N ARG A 740 3.09 -23.43 -33.66
CA ARG A 740 3.73 -23.11 -34.93
C ARG A 740 4.02 -24.37 -35.76
N ASP A 741 4.48 -25.45 -35.12
CA ASP A 741 4.72 -26.75 -35.76
C ASP A 741 3.40 -27.36 -36.29
N GLU A 742 2.30 -27.18 -35.56
CA GLU A 742 0.94 -27.57 -35.95
C GLU A 742 0.28 -26.63 -36.99
N LYS A 743 0.98 -25.58 -37.45
CA LYS A 743 0.44 -24.50 -38.31
C LYS A 743 -0.82 -23.85 -37.73
N ARG A 744 -0.87 -23.74 -36.41
CA ARG A 744 -1.98 -23.16 -35.64
C ARG A 744 -1.62 -21.74 -35.18
N PRO A 745 -2.47 -20.74 -35.40
CA PRO A 745 -2.28 -19.39 -34.87
C PRO A 745 -2.09 -19.38 -33.35
N PHE A 746 -1.29 -18.45 -32.82
CA PHE A 746 -1.06 -18.29 -31.38
C PHE A 746 -1.44 -16.87 -30.95
N CYS A 747 -2.26 -16.70 -29.92
CA CYS A 747 -2.72 -15.42 -29.40
C CYS A 747 -2.38 -15.28 -27.93
N ILE A 748 -1.66 -14.23 -27.54
CA ILE A 748 -1.21 -14.05 -26.15
C ILE A 748 -1.37 -12.62 -25.65
N ALA A 749 -1.85 -12.47 -24.41
CA ALA A 749 -1.83 -11.22 -23.66
C ALA A 749 -0.68 -11.26 -22.65
N ILE A 750 0.31 -10.40 -22.84
CA ILE A 750 1.55 -10.39 -22.06
C ILE A 750 2.04 -8.96 -21.84
N ASN A 751 2.51 -8.64 -20.63
CA ASN A 751 3.15 -7.34 -20.35
C ASN A 751 4.43 -7.19 -21.19
N GLU A 752 4.80 -5.96 -21.54
CA GLU A 752 5.97 -5.69 -22.39
C GLU A 752 7.28 -6.23 -21.78
N GLY A 753 7.51 -6.02 -20.48
CA GLY A 753 8.70 -6.53 -19.77
C GLY A 753 8.88 -8.06 -19.90
N PRO A 754 7.91 -8.87 -19.43
CA PRO A 754 7.94 -10.32 -19.62
C PRO A 754 8.05 -10.79 -21.08
N LEU A 755 7.47 -10.06 -22.04
CA LEU A 755 7.64 -10.37 -23.46
C LEU A 755 9.09 -10.15 -23.92
N VAL A 756 9.71 -9.05 -23.49
CA VAL A 756 11.13 -8.76 -23.77
C VAL A 756 12.04 -9.79 -23.10
N ASP A 757 11.73 -10.21 -21.87
CA ASP A 757 12.47 -11.25 -21.16
C ASP A 757 12.36 -12.61 -21.88
N LEU A 758 11.15 -13.00 -22.29
CA LEU A 758 10.91 -14.21 -23.09
C LEU A 758 11.74 -14.23 -24.38
N VAL A 759 11.73 -13.11 -25.12
CA VAL A 759 12.53 -12.98 -26.33
C VAL A 759 14.02 -13.07 -26.00
N ARG A 760 14.50 -12.35 -24.98
CA ARG A 760 15.91 -12.32 -24.59
C ARG A 760 16.44 -13.71 -24.22
N GLU A 761 15.68 -14.46 -23.44
CA GLU A 761 16.04 -15.77 -22.90
C GLU A 761 15.98 -16.89 -23.94
N HIS A 762 14.99 -16.84 -24.84
CA HIS A 762 14.67 -17.98 -25.72
C HIS A 762 14.96 -17.76 -27.21
N ARG A 763 15.39 -16.57 -27.65
CA ARG A 763 15.72 -16.30 -29.07
C ARG A 763 16.80 -17.19 -29.67
N GLN A 764 17.72 -17.73 -28.86
CA GLN A 764 18.76 -18.63 -29.34
C GLN A 764 18.21 -20.03 -29.66
N THR A 765 17.25 -20.51 -28.85
CA THR A 765 16.61 -21.82 -29.04
C THR A 765 15.41 -21.75 -29.98
N HIS A 766 14.75 -20.59 -30.08
CA HIS A 766 13.62 -20.31 -30.95
C HIS A 766 13.89 -19.05 -31.82
N PRO A 767 14.63 -19.17 -32.93
CA PRO A 767 15.08 -18.03 -33.74
C PRO A 767 13.98 -17.10 -34.27
N TRP A 768 12.75 -17.59 -34.44
CA TRP A 768 11.60 -16.80 -34.88
C TRP A 768 11.17 -15.71 -33.87
N LEU A 769 11.64 -15.77 -32.62
CA LEU A 769 11.45 -14.70 -31.63
C LEU A 769 12.21 -13.42 -32.01
N GLU A 770 13.24 -13.49 -32.87
CA GLU A 770 13.90 -12.29 -33.38
C GLU A 770 13.00 -11.45 -34.29
N ASP A 771 12.04 -12.07 -35.00
CA ASP A 771 11.05 -11.34 -35.81
C ASP A 771 10.13 -10.49 -34.91
N ILE A 772 9.75 -11.03 -33.75
CA ILE A 772 8.97 -10.31 -32.72
C ILE A 772 9.77 -9.13 -32.17
N ARG A 773 11.07 -9.32 -31.88
CA ARG A 773 11.96 -8.22 -31.47
C ARG A 773 12.03 -7.13 -32.53
N GLY A 774 12.17 -7.52 -33.80
CA GLY A 774 12.21 -6.60 -34.93
C GLY A 774 10.94 -5.77 -35.07
N GLN A 775 9.77 -6.38 -34.84
CA GLN A 775 8.49 -5.67 -34.83
C GLN A 775 8.31 -4.75 -33.64
N LEU A 776 8.70 -5.16 -32.42
CA LEU A 776 8.66 -4.31 -31.21
C LEU A 776 9.43 -3.00 -31.43
N LEU A 777 10.61 -3.07 -32.08
CA LEU A 777 11.44 -1.90 -32.38
C LEU A 777 10.85 -0.98 -33.46
N ARG A 778 9.80 -1.40 -34.18
CA ARG A 778 9.20 -0.69 -35.32
C ARG A 778 7.73 -0.31 -35.11
N LEU A 779 7.20 -0.45 -33.89
CA LEU A 779 5.80 -0.10 -33.56
C LEU A 779 5.51 1.40 -33.75
N VAL A 780 6.54 2.23 -33.55
CA VAL A 780 6.47 3.68 -33.71
C VAL A 780 7.59 4.14 -34.65
N GLY A 781 7.21 4.73 -35.78
CA GLY A 781 8.09 5.41 -36.71
C GLY A 781 8.02 6.93 -36.56
N TYR A 782 8.95 7.63 -37.22
CA TYR A 782 8.93 9.08 -37.35
C TYR A 782 9.03 9.43 -38.83
N LYS A 783 8.06 10.20 -39.33
CA LYS A 783 8.07 10.71 -40.71
C LYS A 783 8.23 12.23 -40.71
N PRO A 784 8.88 12.82 -41.74
CA PRO A 784 8.90 14.26 -41.91
C PRO A 784 7.48 14.83 -41.84
N LEU A 785 7.32 15.96 -41.16
CA LEU A 785 6.01 16.57 -40.94
C LEU A 785 5.25 16.82 -42.26
N GLU A 786 5.97 17.21 -43.32
CA GLU A 786 5.43 17.49 -44.66
C GLU A 786 5.17 16.24 -45.53
N SER A 787 5.43 15.04 -45.01
CA SER A 787 5.14 13.81 -45.75
C SER A 787 3.63 13.66 -45.97
N LEU A 788 3.20 13.81 -47.23
CA LEU A 788 1.81 13.69 -47.70
C LEU A 788 1.31 12.25 -47.88
N GLN A 789 2.18 11.23 -47.73
CA GLN A 789 1.80 9.83 -47.91
C GLN A 789 1.03 9.28 -46.69
N THR A 790 -0.30 9.32 -46.75
CA THR A 790 -1.23 8.63 -45.83
C THR A 790 -1.74 7.28 -46.37
N GLY A 791 -1.37 6.89 -47.60
CA GLY A 791 -2.00 5.79 -48.34
C GLY A 791 -1.73 4.35 -47.87
N ASP A 792 -0.68 4.09 -47.08
CA ASP A 792 -0.32 2.71 -46.71
C ASP A 792 -1.20 2.11 -45.59
N ALA A 793 -1.86 2.97 -44.80
CA ALA A 793 -2.61 2.54 -43.61
C ALA A 793 -3.97 1.90 -43.94
N GLU A 794 -4.72 2.46 -44.90
CA GLU A 794 -6.02 1.91 -45.30
C GLU A 794 -5.86 0.54 -45.98
N ASN A 795 -4.77 0.36 -46.73
CA ASN A 795 -4.46 -0.83 -47.52
C ASN A 795 -3.74 -1.95 -46.77
N TRP A 796 -3.42 -1.79 -45.48
CA TRP A 796 -2.73 -2.84 -44.72
C TRP A 796 -3.55 -4.13 -44.69
N LYS A 797 -2.93 -5.24 -45.13
CA LYS A 797 -3.43 -6.61 -45.06
C LYS A 797 -2.39 -7.49 -44.36
N PRO A 798 -2.80 -8.40 -43.47
CA PRO A 798 -1.87 -9.31 -42.81
C PRO A 798 -1.27 -10.30 -43.82
N SER A 799 0.04 -10.52 -43.74
CA SER A 799 0.73 -11.58 -44.49
C SER A 799 0.39 -12.95 -43.89
N ALA A 800 0.30 -13.98 -44.74
CA ALA A 800 -0.03 -15.33 -44.26
C ALA A 800 1.04 -15.87 -43.30
N GLY A 801 0.62 -16.26 -42.08
CA GLY A 801 1.51 -16.86 -41.07
C GLY A 801 2.45 -15.91 -40.31
N GLU A 802 2.40 -14.60 -40.56
CA GLU A 802 3.25 -13.61 -39.88
C GLU A 802 2.72 -13.29 -38.46
N PRO A 803 3.59 -13.25 -37.43
CA PRO A 803 3.19 -12.77 -36.11
C PRO A 803 2.93 -11.26 -36.16
N VAL A 804 1.97 -10.78 -35.39
CA VAL A 804 1.59 -9.36 -35.31
C VAL A 804 1.55 -8.91 -33.87
N ILE A 805 2.21 -7.78 -33.58
CA ILE A 805 2.22 -7.19 -32.24
C ILE A 805 1.28 -5.99 -32.19
N VAL A 806 0.41 -5.99 -31.19
CA VAL A 806 -0.48 -4.87 -30.87
C VAL A 806 -0.17 -4.40 -29.45
N ASP A 807 0.59 -3.32 -29.33
CA ASP A 807 0.86 -2.69 -28.05
C ASP A 807 -0.21 -1.62 -27.72
N LEU A 808 -1.01 -1.92 -26.71
CA LEU A 808 -2.07 -1.05 -26.22
C LEU A 808 -1.53 0.20 -25.50
N SER A 809 -0.26 0.22 -25.09
CA SER A 809 0.38 1.38 -24.43
C SER A 809 0.46 2.61 -25.36
N HIS A 810 0.37 2.39 -26.67
CA HIS A 810 0.39 3.43 -27.70
C HIS A 810 -1.01 3.97 -28.05
N ARG A 811 -2.09 3.40 -27.48
CA ARG A 811 -3.46 3.88 -27.70
C ARG A 811 -3.73 5.12 -26.83
N ARG A 812 -4.02 6.27 -27.44
CA ARG A 812 -4.45 7.47 -26.69
C ARG A 812 -5.90 7.30 -26.24
N VAL A 813 -6.05 6.92 -24.97
CA VAL A 813 -7.36 6.69 -24.35
C VAL A 813 -8.22 7.95 -24.34
N LEU A 814 -7.59 9.12 -24.12
CA LEU A 814 -8.27 10.41 -24.05
C LEU A 814 -8.56 11.05 -25.43
N SER A 815 -8.88 10.23 -26.44
CA SER A 815 -9.33 10.69 -27.76
C SER A 815 -10.83 11.01 -27.75
N ALA A 816 -11.27 11.93 -28.61
CA ALA A 816 -12.66 12.40 -28.63
C ALA A 816 -13.66 11.24 -28.79
N ASP A 817 -13.40 10.36 -29.77
CA ASP A 817 -14.27 9.22 -30.08
C ASP A 817 -14.36 8.22 -28.92
N LEU A 818 -13.21 7.89 -28.31
CA LEU A 818 -13.17 6.87 -27.26
C LEU A 818 -13.77 7.39 -25.95
N ILE A 819 -13.54 8.65 -25.60
CA ILE A 819 -14.18 9.27 -24.42
C ILE A 819 -15.69 9.36 -24.63
N ALA A 820 -16.14 9.79 -25.81
CA ALA A 820 -17.56 9.84 -26.14
C ALA A 820 -18.19 8.45 -25.99
N ALA A 821 -17.52 7.41 -26.50
CA ALA A 821 -17.94 6.03 -26.36
C ALA A 821 -17.95 5.55 -24.89
N ILE A 822 -16.96 5.94 -24.07
CA ILE A 822 -16.92 5.61 -22.63
C ILE A 822 -18.11 6.26 -21.91
N ILE A 823 -18.37 7.54 -22.15
CA ILE A 823 -19.48 8.27 -21.52
C ILE A 823 -20.82 7.65 -21.94
N GLU A 824 -21.03 7.40 -23.23
CA GLU A 824 -22.23 6.73 -23.73
C GLU A 824 -22.41 5.36 -23.07
N LYS A 825 -21.34 4.59 -22.98
CA LYS A 825 -21.39 3.23 -22.43
C LYS A 825 -21.71 3.19 -20.95
N LEU A 826 -21.12 4.09 -20.15
CA LEU A 826 -21.35 4.16 -18.71
C LEU A 826 -22.66 4.86 -18.35
N THR A 827 -23.26 5.62 -19.27
CA THR A 827 -24.57 6.26 -19.08
C THR A 827 -25.74 5.48 -19.69
N ASP A 828 -25.51 4.32 -20.29
CA ASP A 828 -26.54 3.48 -20.92
C ASP A 828 -27.63 3.00 -19.92
N ASP A 829 -28.89 2.97 -20.36
CA ASP A 829 -30.07 2.60 -19.56
C ASP A 829 -29.96 1.22 -18.91
N HIS A 830 -29.26 0.26 -19.53
CA HIS A 830 -29.15 -1.09 -18.96
C HIS A 830 -28.45 -1.12 -17.59
N TRP A 831 -27.58 -0.15 -17.28
CA TRP A 831 -26.92 -0.06 -15.97
C TRP A 831 -27.79 0.51 -14.86
N TYR A 832 -28.85 1.23 -15.23
CA TYR A 832 -29.69 2.02 -14.31
C TYR A 832 -31.12 1.50 -14.23
N GLN A 833 -31.37 0.24 -14.59
CA GLN A 833 -32.71 -0.35 -14.59
C GLN A 833 -33.36 -0.26 -13.19
N GLY A 834 -32.59 -0.46 -12.12
CA GLY A 834 -33.03 -0.27 -10.74
C GLY A 834 -33.36 1.18 -10.36
N CYS A 835 -32.88 2.18 -11.11
CA CYS A 835 -33.21 3.59 -10.85
C CYS A 835 -34.60 3.99 -11.35
N SER A 836 -35.17 3.25 -12.31
CA SER A 836 -36.48 3.54 -12.93
C SER A 836 -37.61 3.61 -11.90
N ASN A 837 -37.56 2.74 -10.88
CA ASN A 837 -38.56 2.66 -9.81
C ASN A 837 -38.12 3.38 -8.51
N CYS A 838 -37.06 4.19 -8.57
CA CYS A 838 -36.52 4.86 -7.40
C CYS A 838 -37.35 6.10 -7.05
N ARG A 839 -37.81 6.20 -5.79
CA ARG A 839 -38.58 7.36 -5.29
C ARG A 839 -37.81 8.69 -5.33
N ALA A 840 -36.47 8.64 -5.34
CA ALA A 840 -35.61 9.80 -5.38
C ALA A 840 -35.18 10.19 -6.80
N ASN A 841 -35.71 9.55 -7.85
CA ASN A 841 -35.23 9.74 -9.23
C ASN A 841 -35.23 11.21 -9.67
N THR A 842 -36.25 12.00 -9.29
CA THR A 842 -36.38 13.42 -9.65
C THR A 842 -35.39 14.34 -8.93
N THR A 843 -34.83 13.93 -7.79
CA THR A 843 -33.89 14.74 -6.99
C THR A 843 -32.48 14.14 -6.94
N CYS A 844 -32.29 12.95 -7.51
CA CYS A 844 -31.04 12.20 -7.45
C CYS A 844 -29.94 12.80 -8.31
N ALA A 845 -28.76 12.97 -7.72
CA ALA A 845 -27.54 13.41 -8.41
C ALA A 845 -27.18 12.54 -9.62
N VAL A 846 -27.31 11.21 -9.50
CA VAL A 846 -26.97 10.27 -10.57
C VAL A 846 -27.89 10.47 -11.78
N THR A 847 -29.19 10.66 -11.56
CA THR A 847 -30.14 10.94 -12.63
C THR A 847 -29.78 12.23 -13.36
N TYR A 848 -29.48 13.30 -12.61
CA TYR A 848 -29.05 14.57 -13.19
C TYR A 848 -27.76 14.44 -13.99
N ASN A 849 -26.71 13.88 -13.37
CA ASN A 849 -25.38 13.70 -13.97
C ASN A 849 -25.45 12.90 -15.27
N ARG A 850 -26.20 11.80 -15.25
CA ARG A 850 -26.42 10.95 -16.40
C ARG A 850 -27.16 11.66 -17.52
N THR A 851 -28.22 12.39 -17.20
CA THR A 851 -29.02 13.12 -18.19
C THR A 851 -28.20 14.21 -18.86
N MET A 852 -27.42 14.97 -18.07
CA MET A 852 -26.54 16.01 -18.60
C MET A 852 -25.41 15.44 -19.45
N LEU A 853 -24.74 14.37 -19.01
CA LEU A 853 -23.67 13.73 -19.77
C LEU A 853 -24.15 13.01 -21.04
N ARG A 854 -25.46 12.76 -21.19
CA ARG A 854 -26.08 12.30 -22.45
C ARG A 854 -26.55 13.45 -23.34
N SER A 855 -26.67 14.66 -22.80
CA SER A 855 -27.09 15.85 -23.54
C SER A 855 -25.94 16.38 -24.40
N GLU A 856 -26.26 16.93 -25.57
CA GLU A 856 -25.26 17.28 -26.58
C GLU A 856 -24.18 18.24 -26.06
N LEU A 857 -24.59 19.39 -25.49
CA LEU A 857 -23.66 20.42 -25.04
C LEU A 857 -22.76 19.96 -23.87
N PRO A 858 -23.28 19.46 -22.73
CA PRO A 858 -22.40 19.04 -21.63
C PRO A 858 -21.50 17.85 -21.98
N ARG A 859 -21.98 16.92 -22.80
CA ARG A 859 -21.17 15.80 -23.32
C ARG A 859 -19.99 16.31 -24.14
N GLN A 860 -20.24 17.22 -25.08
CA GLN A 860 -19.17 17.86 -25.86
C GLN A 860 -18.17 18.59 -24.98
N ARG A 861 -18.62 19.27 -23.90
CA ARG A 861 -17.74 19.96 -22.94
C ARG A 861 -16.89 19.01 -22.11
N MET A 862 -17.44 17.87 -21.70
CA MET A 862 -16.68 16.82 -21.00
C MET A 862 -15.64 16.17 -21.91
N VAL A 863 -16.01 15.87 -23.16
CA VAL A 863 -15.07 15.36 -24.17
C VAL A 863 -13.97 16.39 -24.44
N LYS A 864 -14.31 17.67 -24.60
CA LYS A 864 -13.33 18.75 -24.79
C LYS A 864 -12.40 18.89 -23.59
N LEU A 865 -12.91 18.80 -22.36
CA LEU A 865 -12.10 18.89 -21.14
C LEU A 865 -11.03 17.78 -21.11
N LEU A 866 -11.45 16.54 -21.30
CA LEU A 866 -10.56 15.38 -21.21
C LEU A 866 -9.63 15.23 -22.42
N THR A 867 -10.05 15.63 -23.62
CA THR A 867 -9.15 15.69 -24.79
C THR A 867 -8.07 16.76 -24.61
N THR A 868 -8.39 17.91 -24.00
CA THR A 868 -7.39 18.91 -23.60
C THR A 868 -6.39 18.32 -22.60
N VAL A 869 -6.83 17.52 -21.63
CA VAL A 869 -5.91 16.77 -20.75
C VAL A 869 -5.04 15.80 -21.57
N GLY A 870 -5.60 15.12 -22.57
CA GLY A 870 -4.83 14.25 -23.47
C GLY A 870 -3.76 15.00 -24.28
N LYS A 871 -4.01 16.26 -24.65
CA LYS A 871 -3.05 17.11 -25.38
C LYS A 871 -1.80 17.45 -24.58
N THR A 872 -1.84 17.42 -23.24
CA THR A 872 -0.66 17.69 -22.39
C THR A 872 0.37 16.55 -22.40
N GLY A 873 0.13 15.48 -23.17
CA GLY A 873 1.04 14.36 -23.35
C GLY A 873 0.85 13.21 -22.35
N ALA A 874 -0.02 13.38 -21.37
CA ALA A 874 -0.28 12.39 -20.32
C ALA A 874 -0.65 11.00 -20.86
N LYS A 875 -0.01 9.96 -20.31
CA LYS A 875 -0.37 8.56 -20.55
C LYS A 875 -1.43 8.14 -19.54
N VAL A 876 -2.67 8.06 -20.00
CA VAL A 876 -3.81 7.61 -19.20
C VAL A 876 -4.26 6.25 -19.71
N THR A 877 -4.35 5.28 -18.81
CA THR A 877 -4.81 3.93 -19.08
C THR A 877 -6.33 3.89 -19.28
N PHE A 878 -6.82 2.83 -19.92
CA PHE A 878 -8.26 2.65 -20.15
C PHE A 878 -9.04 2.58 -18.83
N ARG A 879 -8.45 1.97 -17.81
CA ARG A 879 -9.00 1.85 -16.45
C ARG A 879 -9.20 3.22 -15.80
N GLU A 880 -8.23 4.12 -15.92
CA GLU A 880 -8.29 5.46 -15.31
C GLU A 880 -9.40 6.31 -15.94
N ALA A 881 -9.61 6.19 -17.25
CA ALA A 881 -10.71 6.86 -17.93
C ALA A 881 -12.09 6.34 -17.49
N LEU A 882 -12.26 5.01 -17.34
CA LEU A 882 -13.49 4.42 -16.78
C LEU A 882 -13.73 4.86 -15.34
N ALA A 883 -12.68 4.89 -14.51
CA ALA A 883 -12.75 5.33 -13.13
C ALA A 883 -13.15 6.81 -13.01
N PHE A 884 -12.60 7.67 -13.87
CA PHE A 884 -12.95 9.09 -13.91
C PHE A 884 -14.44 9.31 -14.24
N VAL A 885 -14.95 8.69 -15.31
CA VAL A 885 -16.36 8.86 -15.70
C VAL A 885 -17.30 8.26 -14.66
N SER A 886 -16.93 7.13 -14.06
CA SER A 886 -17.66 6.57 -12.90
C SER A 886 -17.70 7.55 -11.73
N TYR A 887 -16.57 8.17 -11.37
CA TYR A 887 -16.54 9.17 -10.31
C TYR A 887 -17.36 10.43 -10.67
N ALA A 888 -17.30 10.90 -11.91
CA ALA A 888 -18.12 12.03 -12.35
C ALA A 888 -19.63 11.76 -12.15
N LEU A 889 -20.06 10.51 -12.35
CA LEU A 889 -21.45 10.08 -12.17
C LEU A 889 -21.84 9.90 -10.70
N PHE A 890 -20.97 9.33 -9.87
CA PHE A 890 -21.32 8.84 -8.53
C PHE A 890 -20.59 9.53 -7.37
N ALA A 891 -19.56 10.35 -7.62
CA ALA A 891 -18.67 10.95 -6.61
C ALA A 891 -18.01 9.92 -5.66
N GLY A 892 -17.91 8.65 -6.08
CA GLY A 892 -17.46 7.55 -5.21
C GLY A 892 -18.44 7.23 -4.06
N LYS A 893 -19.67 7.75 -4.12
CA LYS A 893 -20.72 7.60 -3.09
C LYS A 893 -21.74 6.54 -3.50
N THR A 894 -22.32 5.89 -2.51
CA THR A 894 -23.44 4.95 -2.65
C THR A 894 -24.73 5.68 -2.98
N CYS A 895 -25.75 4.93 -3.46
CA CYS A 895 -27.05 5.53 -3.74
C CYS A 895 -27.79 6.02 -2.49
N GLU A 896 -27.44 5.56 -1.29
CA GLU A 896 -28.01 6.06 -0.03
C GLU A 896 -27.41 7.43 0.30
N GLU A 897 -26.08 7.55 0.28
CA GLU A 897 -25.38 8.83 0.50
C GLU A 897 -25.79 9.91 -0.51
N LEU A 898 -26.00 9.54 -1.78
CA LEU A 898 -26.47 10.48 -2.81
C LEU A 898 -27.93 10.90 -2.64
N LYS A 899 -28.76 10.10 -1.96
CA LYS A 899 -30.13 10.50 -1.61
C LYS A 899 -30.14 11.47 -0.44
N GLU A 900 -29.28 11.26 0.56
CA GLU A 900 -29.14 12.15 1.72
C GLU A 900 -28.67 13.56 1.29
N LEU A 901 -27.76 13.64 0.33
CA LEU A 901 -27.24 14.91 -0.19
C LEU A 901 -28.22 15.63 -1.15
N GLY A 902 -29.25 14.93 -1.65
CA GLY A 902 -30.33 15.49 -2.46
C GLY A 902 -29.89 16.35 -3.64
N THR A 903 -30.35 17.60 -3.67
CA THR A 903 -30.10 18.55 -4.76
C THR A 903 -28.80 19.34 -4.62
N SER A 904 -27.88 18.91 -3.74
CA SER A 904 -26.59 19.58 -3.57
C SER A 904 -25.78 19.63 -4.87
N GLU A 905 -25.29 20.83 -5.19
CA GLU A 905 -24.38 21.14 -6.30
C GLU A 905 -23.07 20.33 -6.21
N GLU A 906 -22.60 20.00 -5.00
CA GLU A 906 -21.36 19.26 -4.72
C GLU A 906 -21.40 17.77 -5.11
N THR A 907 -22.56 17.29 -5.59
CA THR A 907 -22.72 15.90 -6.08
C THR A 907 -22.86 15.84 -7.59
N ARG A 908 -22.80 17.00 -8.26
CA ARG A 908 -23.05 17.10 -9.70
C ARG A 908 -21.79 16.85 -10.52
N TYR A 909 -21.96 16.36 -11.73
CA TYR A 909 -20.84 15.93 -12.59
C TYR A 909 -19.81 17.06 -12.83
N TYR A 910 -20.26 18.32 -12.93
CA TYR A 910 -19.37 19.47 -13.09
C TYR A 910 -18.55 19.80 -11.84
N TRP A 911 -19.00 19.36 -10.65
CA TRP A 911 -18.22 19.42 -9.42
C TRP A 911 -17.31 18.19 -9.32
N ASN A 912 -17.90 17.00 -9.43
CA ASN A 912 -17.21 15.72 -9.30
C ASN A 912 -16.04 15.57 -10.29
N ALA A 913 -16.10 16.19 -11.46
CA ALA A 913 -15.03 16.18 -12.45
C ALA A 913 -13.68 16.73 -11.95
N PHE A 914 -13.66 17.46 -10.83
CA PHE A 914 -12.46 18.11 -10.30
C PHE A 914 -12.09 17.73 -8.86
N GLU A 915 -12.95 16.97 -8.16
CA GLU A 915 -12.75 16.61 -6.75
C GLU A 915 -12.30 15.15 -6.52
N GLY A 916 -12.10 14.39 -7.59
CA GLY A 916 -11.68 13.00 -7.52
C GLY A 916 -10.16 12.81 -7.37
N GLU A 917 -9.74 11.56 -7.20
CA GLU A 917 -8.34 11.14 -7.12
C GLU A 917 -7.95 10.29 -8.34
N GLY A 918 -6.76 10.53 -8.90
CA GLY A 918 -6.22 9.78 -10.03
C GLY A 918 -5.52 10.66 -11.06
N ALA A 919 -4.82 10.04 -12.02
CA ALA A 919 -3.97 10.74 -12.99
C ALA A 919 -4.70 11.88 -13.73
N ILE A 920 -5.94 11.65 -14.18
CA ILE A 920 -6.74 12.67 -14.86
C ILE A 920 -7.04 13.87 -13.94
N PHE A 921 -7.41 13.63 -12.68
CA PHE A 921 -7.73 14.69 -11.73
C PHE A 921 -6.51 15.53 -11.37
N GLU A 922 -5.35 14.89 -11.16
CA GLU A 922 -4.08 15.59 -10.93
C GLU A 922 -3.73 16.51 -12.10
N LEU A 923 -3.93 16.06 -13.34
CA LEU A 923 -3.68 16.86 -14.54
C LEU A 923 -4.67 18.03 -14.68
N LEU A 924 -5.95 17.81 -14.37
CA LEU A 924 -6.95 18.89 -14.35
C LEU A 924 -6.59 19.97 -13.31
N SER A 925 -6.09 19.55 -12.15
CA SER A 925 -5.70 20.46 -11.07
C SER A 925 -4.53 21.39 -11.45
N ARG A 926 -3.75 21.06 -12.49
CA ARG A 926 -2.60 21.86 -12.97
C ARG A 926 -2.98 23.07 -13.82
N GLY A 927 -4.27 23.44 -13.93
CA GLY A 927 -4.71 24.70 -14.53
C GLY A 927 -5.82 24.59 -15.59
N ILE A 928 -6.40 23.40 -15.77
CA ILE A 928 -7.48 23.14 -16.74
C ILE A 928 -8.87 23.28 -16.07
N ASP A 929 -8.93 23.49 -14.74
CA ASP A 929 -10.16 23.80 -14.01
C ASP A 929 -10.70 25.20 -14.36
N PRO A 930 -11.96 25.34 -14.82
CA PRO A 930 -12.59 26.64 -15.09
C PRO A 930 -12.48 27.65 -13.94
N LEU A 931 -12.46 27.20 -12.68
CA LEU A 931 -12.32 28.08 -11.52
C LEU A 931 -10.96 28.79 -11.48
N LYS A 932 -9.90 28.12 -11.98
CA LYS A 932 -8.54 28.66 -12.00
C LYS A 932 -8.31 29.63 -13.17
N GLN A 933 -9.31 29.81 -14.03
CA GLN A 933 -9.24 30.67 -15.22
C GLN A 933 -10.15 31.89 -15.03
N THR A 934 -9.53 33.02 -14.67
CA THR A 934 -10.26 34.28 -14.45
C THR A 934 -10.70 34.91 -15.76
N ASN A 935 -12.00 35.17 -15.89
CA ASN A 935 -12.56 36.03 -16.93
C ASN A 935 -13.33 37.15 -16.21
N PRO A 936 -12.73 38.33 -16.02
CA PRO A 936 -13.27 39.36 -15.14
C PRO A 936 -14.74 39.71 -15.41
N GLN A 937 -15.15 39.79 -16.67
CA GLN A 937 -16.52 40.16 -17.02
C GLN A 937 -17.51 39.03 -16.77
N ILE A 938 -17.14 37.78 -17.10
CA ILE A 938 -18.00 36.62 -16.84
C ILE A 938 -18.08 36.34 -15.34
N ASP A 939 -16.96 36.45 -14.61
CA ASP A 939 -16.89 36.20 -13.17
C ASP A 939 -17.75 37.21 -12.41
N GLU A 940 -17.65 38.50 -12.75
CA GLU A 940 -18.50 39.55 -12.18
C GLU A 940 -19.99 39.32 -12.47
N ASN A 941 -20.33 38.97 -13.71
CA ASN A 941 -21.72 38.71 -14.10
C ASN A 941 -22.31 37.49 -13.37
N LEU A 942 -21.55 36.40 -13.25
CA LEU A 942 -21.97 35.21 -12.50
C LEU A 942 -22.09 35.52 -11.01
N TRP A 943 -21.15 36.27 -10.43
CA TRP A 943 -21.14 36.65 -9.00
C TRP A 943 -22.35 37.51 -8.62
N ARG A 944 -22.74 38.45 -9.50
CA ARG A 944 -23.92 39.32 -9.30
C ARG A 944 -25.24 38.67 -9.70
N GLY A 945 -25.24 37.46 -10.24
CA GLY A 945 -26.45 36.79 -10.72
C GLY A 945 -27.00 37.34 -12.05
N ILE A 946 -26.17 38.03 -12.83
CA ILE A 946 -26.52 38.66 -14.12
C ILE A 946 -26.27 37.66 -15.26
N PHE A 947 -27.18 36.72 -15.42
CA PHE A 947 -27.19 35.75 -16.52
C PHE A 947 -28.62 35.25 -16.76
N ASN A 948 -28.92 34.67 -17.92
CA ASN A 948 -30.23 34.08 -18.17
C ASN A 948 -30.23 32.58 -17.78
N PRO A 949 -31.04 32.13 -16.80
CA PRO A 949 -31.10 30.73 -16.40
C PRO A 949 -31.44 29.78 -17.55
N SER A 950 -32.23 30.23 -18.54
CA SER A 950 -32.59 29.38 -19.70
C SER A 950 -31.40 29.05 -20.60
N ASP A 951 -30.28 29.77 -20.47
CA ASP A 951 -29.06 29.50 -21.23
C ASP A 951 -28.26 28.31 -20.67
N PHE A 952 -28.63 27.79 -19.50
CA PHE A 952 -28.05 26.59 -18.90
C PHE A 952 -28.86 25.34 -19.29
N ALA A 953 -28.21 24.37 -19.91
CA ALA A 953 -28.84 23.13 -20.36
C ALA A 953 -29.61 22.37 -19.24
N GLY A 954 -29.12 22.40 -18.00
CA GLY A 954 -29.72 21.70 -16.86
C GLY A 954 -30.81 22.48 -16.11
N ASN A 955 -31.14 23.71 -16.51
CA ASN A 955 -32.03 24.60 -15.76
C ASN A 955 -33.44 24.03 -15.51
N SER A 956 -33.96 23.22 -16.43
CA SER A 956 -35.27 22.58 -16.30
C SER A 956 -35.33 21.51 -15.21
N MET A 957 -34.21 20.86 -14.89
CA MET A 957 -34.11 19.85 -13.83
C MET A 957 -33.57 20.42 -12.52
N LEU A 958 -32.62 21.36 -12.60
CA LEU A 958 -32.02 22.04 -11.46
C LEU A 958 -31.91 23.53 -11.78
N PRO A 959 -32.84 24.37 -11.32
CA PRO A 959 -32.87 25.80 -11.68
C PRO A 959 -31.56 26.52 -11.34
N ALA A 960 -31.03 27.29 -12.30
CA ALA A 960 -29.90 28.19 -12.06
C ALA A 960 -30.44 29.49 -11.43
N LEU A 961 -30.13 29.72 -10.16
CA LEU A 961 -30.73 30.80 -9.39
C LEU A 961 -29.97 32.12 -9.62
N GLN A 962 -30.67 33.16 -10.07
CA GLN A 962 -30.13 34.52 -10.17
C GLN A 962 -30.04 35.13 -8.78
N ARG A 963 -28.81 35.23 -8.27
CA ARG A 963 -28.52 35.65 -6.90
C ARG A 963 -27.29 36.53 -6.89
N ASN A 964 -27.36 37.67 -6.21
CA ASN A 964 -26.18 38.47 -5.91
C ASN A 964 -25.46 37.86 -4.70
N LEU A 965 -24.28 37.29 -4.94
CA LEU A 965 -23.52 36.59 -3.90
C LEU A 965 -22.96 37.55 -2.84
N ASP A 966 -22.74 38.83 -3.13
CA ASP A 966 -22.33 39.80 -2.11
C ASP A 966 -23.45 40.05 -1.10
N GLU A 967 -24.66 40.33 -1.58
CA GLU A 967 -25.84 40.56 -0.74
C GLU A 967 -26.20 39.32 0.10
N LEU A 968 -26.04 38.12 -0.48
CA LEU A 968 -26.23 36.85 0.24
C LEU A 968 -25.12 36.59 1.26
N ALA A 969 -23.87 36.85 0.93
CA ALA A 969 -22.74 36.67 1.84
C ALA A 969 -22.87 37.61 3.06
N GLU A 970 -23.29 38.85 2.84
CA GLU A 970 -23.56 39.81 3.91
C GLU A 970 -24.75 39.37 4.78
N ARG A 971 -25.86 38.93 4.15
CA ARG A 971 -27.07 38.51 4.85
C ARG A 971 -26.90 37.22 5.65
N GLU A 972 -26.16 36.26 5.11
CA GLU A 972 -25.99 34.92 5.69
C GLU A 972 -24.67 34.76 6.49
N GLN A 973 -23.82 35.79 6.50
CA GLN A 973 -22.53 35.81 7.21
C GLN A 973 -21.66 34.57 6.93
N ARG A 974 -21.66 34.08 5.69
CA ARG A 974 -20.89 32.91 5.28
C ARG A 974 -20.19 33.13 3.94
N ASN A 975 -19.08 32.42 3.73
CA ASN A 975 -18.34 32.45 2.48
C ASN A 975 -19.10 31.65 1.41
N LEU A 976 -19.37 32.25 0.25
CA LEU A 976 -20.09 31.64 -0.87
C LEU A 976 -19.14 31.18 -1.99
N ALA A 977 -17.85 31.00 -1.70
CA ALA A 977 -16.85 30.52 -2.66
C ALA A 977 -17.24 29.18 -3.31
N ASP A 978 -17.85 28.26 -2.56
CA ASP A 978 -18.29 26.97 -3.10
C ASP A 978 -19.50 27.12 -4.03
N GLU A 979 -20.41 28.05 -3.73
CA GLU A 979 -21.57 28.35 -4.60
C GLU A 979 -21.12 29.00 -5.91
N PHE A 980 -20.15 29.92 -5.85
CA PHE A 980 -19.53 30.48 -7.04
C PHE A 980 -18.75 29.42 -7.82
N THR A 981 -18.02 28.54 -7.13
CA THR A 981 -17.26 27.44 -7.77
C THR A 981 -18.20 26.51 -8.54
N ALA A 982 -19.30 26.10 -7.92
CA ALA A 982 -20.33 25.29 -8.58
C ALA A 982 -20.91 26.03 -9.79
N LEU A 983 -21.28 27.30 -9.65
CA LEU A 983 -21.85 28.11 -10.73
C LEU A 983 -20.87 28.31 -11.89
N LYS A 984 -19.59 28.58 -11.62
CA LYS A 984 -18.55 28.78 -12.64
C LYS A 984 -18.23 27.49 -13.40
N ARG A 985 -18.10 26.37 -12.69
CA ARG A 985 -17.91 25.04 -13.30
C ARG A 985 -19.15 24.67 -14.12
N ARG A 986 -20.36 24.90 -13.60
CA ARG A 986 -21.62 24.69 -14.31
C ARG A 986 -21.75 25.57 -15.55
N TRP A 987 -21.31 26.82 -15.50
CA TRP A 987 -21.26 27.72 -16.67
C TRP A 987 -20.41 27.14 -17.79
N TYR A 988 -19.24 26.55 -17.49
CA TYR A 988 -18.42 25.91 -18.52
C TYR A 988 -19.14 24.74 -19.21
N PHE A 989 -19.80 23.86 -18.45
CA PHE A 989 -20.42 22.66 -18.99
C PHE A 989 -21.80 22.89 -19.62
N GLU A 990 -22.62 23.77 -19.05
CA GLU A 990 -24.05 23.88 -19.39
C GLU A 990 -24.44 25.18 -20.08
N HIS A 991 -23.68 26.26 -19.93
CA HIS A 991 -24.02 27.55 -20.54
C HIS A 991 -23.62 27.58 -22.01
N LYS A 992 -24.46 28.17 -22.87
CA LYS A 992 -24.20 28.29 -24.31
C LYS A 992 -22.85 28.95 -24.66
N GLU A 993 -22.44 29.92 -23.84
CA GLU A 993 -21.16 30.66 -24.00
C GLU A 993 -19.99 30.07 -23.19
N GLY A 994 -20.20 28.97 -22.46
CA GLY A 994 -19.15 28.36 -21.65
C GLY A 994 -17.91 28.05 -22.48
N HIS A 995 -16.70 28.33 -22.01
CA HIS A 995 -15.47 27.94 -22.68
C HIS A 995 -14.28 27.95 -21.71
N LEU A 996 -13.24 27.18 -22.03
CA LEU A 996 -11.93 27.31 -21.40
C LEU A 996 -11.10 28.29 -22.23
N LEU A 997 -10.29 29.07 -21.54
CA LEU A 997 -9.33 29.98 -22.16
C LEU A 997 -8.02 29.22 -22.36
N ASP A 998 -7.55 29.13 -23.60
CA ASP A 998 -6.27 28.48 -23.91
C ASP A 998 -5.13 29.50 -23.80
N PHE A 999 -4.63 29.65 -22.56
CA PHE A 999 -3.58 30.61 -22.24
C PHE A 999 -2.16 30.06 -22.37
N SER A 1000 -1.98 28.77 -22.64
CA SER A 1000 -0.64 28.20 -22.77
C SER A 1000 -0.01 28.64 -24.08
N GLU A 1001 0.92 29.59 -24.00
CA GLU A 1001 1.77 29.99 -25.13
C GLU A 1001 2.52 28.78 -25.70
N ALA A 1002 2.86 27.79 -24.86
CA ALA A 1002 3.47 26.54 -25.26
C ALA A 1002 2.54 25.66 -26.11
N ASN A 1003 1.26 25.54 -25.76
CA ASN A 1003 0.27 24.79 -26.56
C ASN A 1003 0.06 25.45 -27.93
N ARG A 1004 -0.12 26.78 -27.96
CA ARG A 1004 -0.25 27.50 -29.24
C ARG A 1004 0.98 27.34 -30.10
N LEU A 1005 2.17 27.48 -29.51
CA LEU A 1005 3.43 27.25 -30.21
C LEU A 1005 3.53 25.80 -30.72
N PHE A 1006 3.07 24.82 -29.95
CA PHE A 1006 3.06 23.42 -30.39
C PHE A 1006 2.11 23.18 -31.56
N GLU A 1007 0.94 23.83 -31.58
CA GLU A 1007 0.00 23.80 -32.71
C GLU A 1007 0.59 24.50 -33.95
N GLU A 1008 1.22 25.66 -33.79
CA GLU A 1008 1.94 26.36 -34.87
C GLU A 1008 3.08 25.52 -35.47
N LEU A 1009 3.83 24.79 -34.63
CA LEU A 1009 4.92 23.91 -35.09
C LEU A 1009 4.38 22.71 -35.89
N GLN A 1010 3.13 22.32 -35.68
CA GLN A 1010 2.45 21.26 -36.44
C GLN A 1010 1.76 21.76 -37.70
N ASP A 1011 1.42 23.06 -37.76
CA ASP A 1011 0.66 23.64 -38.86
C ASP A 1011 1.48 23.63 -40.16
N THR A 1012 1.19 22.64 -41.01
CA THR A 1012 1.81 22.44 -42.33
C THR A 1012 1.54 23.56 -43.33
N SER A 1013 0.57 24.46 -43.07
CA SER A 1013 0.32 25.62 -43.93
C SER A 1013 1.43 26.68 -43.84
N VAL A 1014 2.15 26.72 -42.71
CA VAL A 1014 3.32 27.58 -42.50
C VAL A 1014 4.58 26.91 -43.06
N ALA A 1015 5.48 27.69 -43.66
CA ALA A 1015 6.74 27.15 -44.18
C ALA A 1015 7.63 26.58 -43.05
N MET A 1016 8.23 25.40 -43.26
CA MET A 1016 9.09 24.71 -42.27
C MET A 1016 10.25 25.57 -41.77
N ALA A 1017 10.83 26.40 -42.65
CA ALA A 1017 11.90 27.31 -42.28
C ALA A 1017 11.48 28.30 -41.18
N ILE A 1018 10.23 28.79 -41.21
CA ILE A 1018 9.70 29.73 -40.21
C ILE A 1018 9.50 29.01 -38.88
N ARG A 1019 8.89 27.83 -38.90
CA ARG A 1019 8.66 26.99 -37.71
C ARG A 1019 9.98 26.62 -37.03
N LEU A 1020 10.95 26.11 -37.80
CA LEU A 1020 12.27 25.75 -37.30
C LEU A 1020 13.03 26.97 -36.77
N SER A 1021 12.99 28.11 -37.45
CA SER A 1021 13.67 29.31 -36.95
C SER A 1021 13.13 29.77 -35.61
N ARG A 1022 11.80 29.73 -35.41
CA ARG A 1022 11.20 30.08 -34.12
C ARG A 1022 11.67 29.14 -33.01
N LEU A 1023 11.69 27.83 -33.27
CA LEU A 1023 12.18 26.84 -32.32
C LEU A 1023 13.69 26.98 -32.03
N ILE A 1024 14.52 27.17 -33.06
CA ILE A 1024 15.97 27.36 -32.93
C ILE A 1024 16.29 28.63 -32.14
N THR A 1025 15.57 29.72 -32.39
CA THR A 1025 15.73 30.97 -31.62
C THR A 1025 15.46 30.75 -30.14
N LEU A 1026 14.41 30.01 -29.78
CA LEU A 1026 14.10 29.68 -28.39
C LEU A 1026 15.19 28.79 -27.75
N ILE A 1027 15.68 27.77 -28.45
CA ILE A 1027 16.76 26.90 -27.95
C ILE A 1027 18.07 27.70 -27.78
N ASN A 1028 18.44 28.54 -28.75
CA ASN A 1028 19.62 29.39 -28.66
C ASN A 1028 19.51 30.36 -27.46
N ARG A 1029 18.33 30.96 -27.25
CA ARG A 1029 18.06 31.87 -26.13
C ARG A 1029 18.16 31.17 -24.77
N TRP A 1030 17.77 29.90 -24.70
CA TRP A 1030 17.89 29.12 -23.48
C TRP A 1030 19.34 28.98 -22.99
N TRP A 1031 20.28 28.77 -23.92
CA TRP A 1031 21.72 28.72 -23.63
C TRP A 1031 22.34 30.11 -23.43
N ASN A 1032 21.86 31.13 -24.15
CA ASN A 1032 22.39 32.49 -24.11
C ASN A 1032 21.27 33.54 -24.20
N ARG A 1033 20.70 33.90 -23.04
CA ARG A 1033 19.53 34.79 -22.94
C ARG A 1033 19.78 36.20 -23.45
N GLY A 1034 21.01 36.69 -23.32
CA GLY A 1034 21.41 38.07 -23.62
C GLY A 1034 22.04 38.30 -25.01
N GLY A 1035 22.30 37.25 -25.80
CA GLY A 1035 22.92 37.34 -27.13
C GLY A 1035 21.92 37.49 -28.29
N GLU A 1036 22.39 37.93 -29.47
CA GLU A 1036 21.60 37.88 -30.72
C GLU A 1036 21.25 36.43 -31.07
N SER A 1037 20.03 36.02 -30.73
CA SER A 1037 19.54 34.65 -30.96
C SER A 1037 18.98 34.49 -32.38
N LYS A 1038 19.85 34.40 -33.38
CA LYS A 1038 19.45 34.18 -34.78
C LYS A 1038 18.86 32.77 -34.96
N GLY A 1039 17.82 32.66 -35.79
CA GLY A 1039 17.09 31.41 -36.08
C GLY A 1039 17.62 30.63 -37.29
N ASP A 1040 18.75 31.04 -37.87
CA ASP A 1040 19.32 30.46 -39.09
C ASP A 1040 20.23 29.26 -38.84
N ALA A 1041 20.80 29.17 -37.64
CA ALA A 1041 21.65 28.07 -37.21
C ALA A 1041 21.50 27.80 -35.71
N LEU A 1042 21.52 26.52 -35.33
CA LEU A 1042 21.49 26.08 -33.95
C LEU A 1042 22.93 26.04 -33.40
N ARG A 1043 23.20 26.81 -32.36
CA ARG A 1043 24.54 26.90 -31.76
C ARG A 1043 24.79 25.75 -30.79
N LEU A 1044 26.00 25.21 -30.82
CA LEU A 1044 26.43 24.11 -29.98
C LEU A 1044 27.33 24.61 -28.86
N TRP A 1045 27.04 24.21 -27.63
CA TRP A 1045 27.69 24.69 -26.42
C TRP A 1045 28.46 23.57 -25.72
N THR A 1046 29.74 23.78 -25.44
CA THR A 1046 30.60 22.82 -24.75
C THR A 1046 31.04 23.40 -23.42
N ARG A 1047 31.02 22.59 -22.37
CA ARG A 1047 31.46 23.02 -21.04
C ARG A 1047 32.98 23.13 -20.96
N LEU A 1048 33.50 24.27 -20.50
CA LEU A 1048 34.92 24.45 -20.18
C LEU A 1048 35.22 23.93 -18.77
N SER A 1049 35.50 22.64 -18.65
CA SER A 1049 35.99 22.06 -17.41
C SER A 1049 37.01 20.96 -17.66
N TYR A 1050 38.17 21.08 -17.00
CA TYR A 1050 39.24 20.08 -17.00
C TYR A 1050 39.13 19.09 -15.83
N GLN A 1051 38.15 19.28 -14.93
CA GLN A 1051 37.90 18.41 -13.77
C GLN A 1051 36.40 18.17 -13.61
N PRO A 1052 35.92 16.92 -13.54
CA PRO A 1052 34.50 16.59 -13.39
C PRO A 1052 33.79 17.22 -12.17
N ARG A 1053 34.55 17.80 -11.22
CA ARG A 1053 34.09 18.43 -9.98
C ARG A 1053 34.36 19.96 -9.90
N SER A 1054 34.81 20.61 -10.98
CA SER A 1054 35.06 22.06 -10.93
C SER A 1054 33.76 22.85 -10.76
N ARG A 1055 33.81 23.92 -9.95
CA ARG A 1055 32.68 24.84 -9.74
C ARG A 1055 32.40 25.77 -10.94
N SER A 1056 33.27 25.77 -11.96
CA SER A 1056 33.09 26.60 -13.16
C SER A 1056 31.97 26.03 -14.05
N GLN A 1057 30.97 26.85 -14.34
CA GLN A 1057 29.89 26.54 -15.28
C GLN A 1057 30.08 27.21 -16.65
N ALA A 1058 31.26 27.81 -16.91
CA ALA A 1058 31.56 28.46 -18.18
C ALA A 1058 31.33 27.52 -19.37
N MET A 1059 30.54 27.99 -20.33
CA MET A 1059 30.18 27.32 -21.57
C MET A 1059 30.82 28.07 -22.75
N VAL A 1060 31.24 27.33 -23.76
CA VAL A 1060 31.79 27.88 -25.00
C VAL A 1060 31.07 27.35 -26.21
N SER A 1061 30.68 28.23 -27.12
CA SER A 1061 30.13 27.89 -28.41
C SER A 1061 31.04 28.38 -29.54
N GLY A 1062 31.55 27.44 -30.34
CA GLY A 1062 32.34 27.74 -31.54
C GLY A 1062 31.94 26.88 -32.75
N LEU A 1063 30.82 26.17 -32.65
CA LEU A 1063 30.24 25.32 -33.69
C LEU A 1063 28.74 25.60 -33.77
N ALA A 1064 28.20 25.53 -34.98
CA ALA A 1064 26.77 25.65 -35.22
C ALA A 1064 26.33 24.65 -36.30
N VAL A 1065 25.04 24.32 -36.31
CA VAL A 1065 24.41 23.48 -37.32
C VAL A 1065 23.40 24.33 -38.08
N ASN A 1066 23.56 24.41 -39.40
CA ASN A 1066 22.65 25.15 -40.26
C ASN A 1066 21.22 24.59 -40.18
N ARG A 1067 20.20 25.47 -40.12
CA ARG A 1067 18.77 25.10 -40.10
C ARG A 1067 18.40 24.13 -41.22
N ASN A 1068 19.00 24.24 -42.40
CA ASN A 1068 18.69 23.40 -43.56
C ASN A 1068 19.07 21.92 -43.36
N ARG A 1069 19.95 21.63 -42.39
CA ARG A 1069 20.29 20.26 -41.97
C ARG A 1069 19.39 19.71 -40.87
N LEU A 1070 18.38 20.47 -40.43
CA LEU A 1070 17.44 20.06 -39.39
C LEU A 1070 16.02 19.96 -39.96
N ARG A 1071 15.22 19.02 -39.44
CA ARG A 1071 13.81 18.84 -39.78
C ARG A 1071 12.98 18.47 -38.56
N LEU A 1072 11.68 18.77 -38.61
CA LEU A 1072 10.69 18.26 -37.67
C LEU A 1072 10.02 17.01 -38.23
N TYR A 1073 9.96 15.99 -37.38
CA TYR A 1073 9.32 14.71 -37.67
C TYR A 1073 8.11 14.53 -36.75
N LYS A 1074 7.03 13.98 -37.29
CA LYS A 1074 5.85 13.57 -36.52
C LYS A 1074 5.91 12.08 -36.23
N GLN A 1075 5.36 11.70 -35.08
CA GLN A 1075 5.19 10.31 -34.71
C GLN A 1075 4.17 9.64 -35.65
N GLU A 1076 4.47 8.44 -36.13
CA GLU A 1076 3.54 7.62 -36.90
C GLU A 1076 3.51 6.21 -36.31
N LEU A 1077 2.31 5.71 -36.01
CA LEU A 1077 2.13 4.32 -35.57
C LEU A 1077 2.30 3.37 -36.76
N ALA A 1078 2.81 2.17 -36.50
CA ALA A 1078 2.86 1.10 -37.49
C ALA A 1078 1.46 0.89 -38.13
N PRO A 1079 1.37 0.51 -39.42
CA PRO A 1079 0.08 0.43 -40.13
C PRO A 1079 -0.98 -0.40 -39.41
N VAL A 1080 -0.57 -1.49 -38.74
CA VAL A 1080 -1.45 -2.34 -37.94
C VAL A 1080 -2.02 -1.63 -36.71
N LEU A 1081 -1.21 -0.85 -35.99
CA LEU A 1081 -1.65 -0.08 -34.82
C LEU A 1081 -2.54 1.09 -35.26
N ARG A 1082 -2.22 1.76 -36.36
CA ARG A 1082 -3.06 2.83 -36.93
C ARG A 1082 -4.43 2.29 -37.37
N LYS A 1083 -4.47 1.08 -37.94
CA LYS A 1083 -5.74 0.40 -38.25
C LYS A 1083 -6.50 0.03 -36.97
N ALA A 1084 -5.82 -0.44 -35.93
CA ALA A 1084 -6.45 -0.84 -34.67
C ALA A 1084 -6.98 0.34 -33.83
N PHE A 1085 -6.26 1.46 -33.80
CA PHE A 1085 -6.55 2.61 -32.93
C PHE A 1085 -7.16 3.81 -33.65
N GLY A 1086 -7.09 3.86 -34.98
CA GLY A 1086 -7.50 5.03 -35.77
C GLY A 1086 -6.44 6.14 -35.79
N GLU A 1087 -6.84 7.34 -36.19
CA GLU A 1087 -5.97 8.52 -36.09
C GLU A 1087 -5.80 8.92 -34.62
N GLN A 1088 -4.56 9.20 -34.24
CA GLN A 1088 -4.19 9.53 -32.87
C GLN A 1088 -3.57 10.93 -32.85
N PRO A 1089 -3.87 11.77 -31.84
CA PRO A 1089 -3.28 13.10 -31.74
C PRO A 1089 -1.76 13.02 -31.53
N THR A 1090 -1.01 13.93 -32.16
CA THR A 1090 0.44 14.02 -32.03
C THR A 1090 0.81 14.55 -30.65
N GLY A 1091 1.42 13.72 -29.82
CA GLY A 1091 1.82 14.10 -28.45
C GLY A 1091 3.15 14.84 -28.38
N HIS A 1092 4.02 14.67 -29.39
CA HIS A 1092 5.30 15.35 -29.49
C HIS A 1092 5.79 15.36 -30.93
N LEU A 1093 6.65 16.32 -31.25
CA LEU A 1093 7.45 16.35 -32.48
C LEU A 1093 8.88 15.92 -32.17
N LEU A 1094 9.64 15.62 -33.21
CA LEU A 1094 11.04 15.27 -33.09
C LEU A 1094 11.88 16.19 -33.98
N LEU A 1095 12.75 16.99 -33.37
CA LEU A 1095 13.75 17.79 -34.08
C LEU A 1095 15.01 16.93 -34.24
N ALA A 1096 15.41 16.67 -35.47
CA ALA A 1096 16.61 15.88 -35.75
C ALA A 1096 17.29 16.31 -37.05
N SER A 1097 18.46 15.72 -37.31
CA SER A 1097 19.15 15.87 -38.59
C SER A 1097 18.27 15.43 -39.77
N ALA A 1098 18.38 16.14 -40.88
CA ALA A 1098 17.77 15.76 -42.15
C ALA A 1098 18.42 14.49 -42.75
N ASP A 1099 19.67 14.19 -42.38
CA ASP A 1099 20.45 13.08 -42.93
C ASP A 1099 20.18 11.74 -42.21
N ASP A 1100 20.11 11.73 -40.88
CA ASP A 1100 19.70 10.56 -40.09
C ASP A 1100 18.90 10.97 -38.84
N PRO A 1101 17.57 10.73 -38.80
CA PRO A 1101 16.73 11.09 -37.67
C PRO A 1101 16.91 10.18 -36.43
N ARG A 1102 17.70 9.10 -36.52
CA ARG A 1102 17.81 8.09 -35.44
C ARG A 1102 18.81 8.46 -34.35
N PHE A 1103 19.85 9.23 -34.67
CA PHE A 1103 21.00 9.45 -33.77
C PHE A 1103 20.93 10.74 -32.97
N ALA A 1104 20.79 11.90 -33.62
CA ALA A 1104 20.74 13.20 -32.95
C ALA A 1104 19.29 13.73 -32.98
N ARG A 1105 18.53 13.48 -31.90
CA ARG A 1105 17.10 13.78 -31.83
C ARG A 1105 16.71 14.47 -30.52
N LEU A 1106 15.90 15.52 -30.64
CA LEU A 1106 15.26 16.22 -29.53
C LEU A 1106 13.75 16.00 -29.64
N VAL A 1107 13.15 15.43 -28.60
CA VAL A 1107 11.70 15.38 -28.46
C VAL A 1107 11.21 16.79 -28.13
N VAL A 1108 10.25 17.30 -28.88
CA VAL A 1108 9.63 18.62 -28.71
C VAL A 1108 8.18 18.40 -28.30
N ASP A 1109 7.92 18.54 -27.00
CA ASP A 1109 6.61 18.46 -26.37
C ASP A 1109 6.27 19.79 -25.68
N THR A 1110 5.05 19.92 -25.17
CA THR A 1110 4.57 21.15 -24.53
C THR A 1110 5.40 21.52 -23.29
N GLU A 1111 5.93 20.53 -22.56
CA GLU A 1111 6.80 20.75 -21.40
C GLU A 1111 8.15 21.38 -21.80
N LEU A 1112 8.79 20.89 -22.86
CA LEU A 1112 10.00 21.53 -23.39
C LEU A 1112 9.72 22.96 -23.84
N LEU A 1113 8.61 23.19 -24.55
CA LEU A 1113 8.27 24.51 -25.05
C LEU A 1113 7.98 25.51 -23.92
N GLU A 1114 7.28 25.08 -22.88
CA GLU A 1114 7.05 25.88 -21.67
C GLU A 1114 8.37 26.24 -20.97
N GLY A 1115 9.27 25.26 -20.86
CA GLY A 1115 10.63 25.47 -20.35
C GLY A 1115 11.47 26.43 -21.18
N LEU A 1116 11.36 26.39 -22.51
CA LEU A 1116 12.06 27.29 -23.42
C LEU A 1116 11.48 28.72 -23.42
N LEU A 1117 10.18 28.87 -23.15
CA LEU A 1117 9.50 30.16 -23.10
C LEU A 1117 9.79 30.92 -21.80
N HIS A 1118 9.81 30.21 -20.67
CA HIS A 1118 9.87 30.83 -19.34
C HIS A 1118 11.17 30.57 -18.57
N GLY A 1119 11.93 29.53 -18.91
CA GLY A 1119 13.12 29.11 -18.16
C GLY A 1119 14.46 29.48 -18.83
N SER A 1120 15.54 29.24 -18.09
CA SER A 1120 16.92 29.42 -18.52
C SER A 1120 17.84 28.35 -17.94
N ILE A 1121 19.06 28.20 -18.48
CA ILE A 1121 20.06 27.30 -17.91
C ILE A 1121 20.48 27.67 -16.47
N ALA A 1122 20.25 28.91 -16.04
CA ALA A 1122 20.59 29.41 -14.70
C ALA A 1122 19.63 28.89 -13.61
N ASP A 1123 18.44 28.41 -13.97
CA ASP A 1123 17.41 27.92 -13.05
C ASP A 1123 17.72 26.52 -12.47
N GLY A 1124 18.89 25.94 -12.78
CA GLY A 1124 19.42 24.73 -12.17
C GLY A 1124 19.35 23.47 -13.06
N GLN A 1125 19.62 22.30 -12.45
CA GLN A 1125 19.56 21.01 -13.12
C GLN A 1125 18.11 20.52 -13.27
N SER A 1126 17.41 21.08 -14.26
CA SER A 1126 16.09 20.61 -14.68
C SER A 1126 16.20 19.46 -15.70
N GLU A 1127 15.11 18.70 -15.86
CA GLU A 1127 14.99 17.68 -16.92
C GLU A 1127 15.22 18.27 -18.33
N ILE A 1128 14.78 19.51 -18.55
CA ILE A 1128 14.98 20.27 -19.79
C ILE A 1128 16.47 20.50 -20.06
N SER A 1129 17.24 20.91 -19.04
CA SER A 1129 18.69 21.10 -19.16
C SER A 1129 19.39 19.82 -19.62
N ARG A 1130 18.95 18.66 -19.12
CA ARG A 1130 19.48 17.35 -19.52
C ARG A 1130 19.11 17.00 -20.96
N ARG A 1131 17.85 17.20 -21.37
CA ARG A 1131 17.37 16.93 -22.74
C ARG A 1131 18.11 17.77 -23.78
N LEU A 1132 18.26 19.07 -23.53
CA LEU A 1132 18.98 19.99 -24.41
C LEU A 1132 20.49 19.69 -24.44
N GLY A 1133 21.10 19.38 -23.30
CA GLY A 1133 22.52 18.99 -23.24
C GLY A 1133 22.83 17.70 -24.02
N GLN A 1134 22.03 16.65 -23.86
CA GLN A 1134 22.20 15.40 -24.62
C GLN A 1134 22.02 15.61 -26.13
N PHE A 1135 21.03 16.43 -26.53
CA PHE A 1135 20.83 16.77 -27.92
C PHE A 1135 22.01 17.58 -28.49
N ASN A 1136 22.49 18.57 -27.74
CA ASN A 1136 23.66 19.37 -28.11
C ASN A 1136 24.91 18.49 -28.33
N ASP A 1137 25.20 17.58 -27.40
CA ASP A 1137 26.38 16.71 -27.49
C ASP A 1137 26.28 15.74 -28.68
N THR A 1138 25.11 15.14 -28.89
CA THR A 1138 24.88 14.21 -30.01
C THR A 1138 24.85 14.89 -31.38
N LEU A 1139 24.41 16.17 -31.43
CA LEU A 1139 24.38 16.95 -32.66
C LEU A 1139 25.76 17.52 -33.03
N SER A 1140 26.72 17.53 -32.10
CA SER A 1140 28.08 18.06 -32.31
C SER A 1140 28.84 17.46 -33.50
N GLN A 1141 28.55 16.20 -33.83
CA GLN A 1141 29.12 15.51 -35.00
C GLN A 1141 28.70 16.14 -36.35
N TYR A 1142 27.56 16.85 -36.38
CA TYR A 1142 27.02 17.53 -37.57
C TYR A 1142 27.35 19.03 -37.61
N GLY A 1143 28.12 19.54 -36.63
CA GLY A 1143 28.55 20.94 -36.57
C GLY A 1143 29.49 21.31 -37.72
N ASP A 1144 29.27 22.49 -38.30
CA ASP A 1144 30.10 22.98 -39.41
C ASP A 1144 31.53 23.31 -38.92
N LYS A 1145 32.51 22.53 -39.39
CA LYS A 1145 33.92 22.63 -38.99
C LYS A 1145 34.74 23.60 -39.85
N SER A 1146 34.15 24.30 -40.81
CA SER A 1146 34.90 24.92 -41.91
C SER A 1146 34.67 26.43 -42.06
N SER A 1147 35.28 27.23 -41.18
CA SER A 1147 35.60 28.61 -41.52
C SER A 1147 36.99 28.95 -41.01
N ASP A 1148 37.77 29.64 -41.85
CA ASP A 1148 39.14 30.09 -41.56
C ASP A 1148 39.18 31.05 -40.36
N VAL A 1149 38.09 31.79 -40.16
CA VAL A 1149 37.83 32.65 -39.00
C VAL A 1149 36.58 32.16 -38.28
N ARG A 1150 36.65 31.97 -36.96
CA ARG A 1150 35.53 31.53 -36.11
C ARG A 1150 35.25 32.51 -35.00
N THR A 1151 33.99 32.86 -34.83
CA THR A 1151 33.51 33.58 -33.66
C THR A 1151 33.16 32.56 -32.58
N VAL A 1152 33.79 32.70 -31.41
CA VAL A 1152 33.64 31.82 -30.25
C VAL A 1152 32.99 32.63 -29.13
N ASP A 1153 31.80 32.21 -28.71
CA ASP A 1153 31.10 32.85 -27.60
C ASP A 1153 31.35 32.08 -26.31
N VAL A 1154 31.79 32.80 -25.27
CA VAL A 1154 32.01 32.30 -23.93
C VAL A 1154 30.95 32.90 -23.02
N VAL A 1155 30.21 32.06 -22.30
CA VAL A 1155 29.16 32.49 -21.38
C VAL A 1155 29.33 31.79 -20.05
N ASP A 1156 29.25 32.54 -18.94
CA ASP A 1156 29.07 31.98 -17.61
C ASP A 1156 27.58 32.09 -17.20
N PRO A 1157 26.85 30.96 -17.16
CA PRO A 1157 25.41 30.94 -16.87
C PRO A 1157 25.01 31.55 -15.52
N GLN A 1158 25.92 31.54 -14.52
CA GLN A 1158 25.60 32.00 -13.16
C GLN A 1158 25.81 33.50 -12.98
N SER A 1159 26.84 34.05 -13.62
CA SER A 1159 27.17 35.47 -13.53
C SER A 1159 26.63 36.30 -14.69
N GLU A 1160 26.04 35.64 -15.70
CA GLU A 1160 25.62 36.21 -16.99
C GLU A 1160 26.76 36.95 -17.74
N LEU A 1161 28.01 36.72 -17.35
CA LEU A 1161 29.18 37.27 -18.03
C LEU A 1161 29.32 36.64 -19.40
N ARG A 1162 29.53 37.48 -20.41
CA ARG A 1162 29.67 37.11 -21.82
C ARG A 1162 30.94 37.69 -22.40
N THR A 1163 31.61 36.92 -23.24
CA THR A 1163 32.74 37.39 -24.04
C THR A 1163 32.68 36.73 -25.40
N THR A 1164 32.81 37.52 -26.45
CA THR A 1164 32.88 37.02 -27.83
C THR A 1164 34.31 37.16 -28.33
N VAL A 1165 34.90 36.06 -28.77
CA VAL A 1165 36.29 36.00 -29.24
C VAL A 1165 36.31 35.62 -30.72
N VAL A 1166 36.99 36.40 -31.55
CA VAL A 1166 37.22 36.05 -32.96
C VAL A 1166 38.56 35.34 -33.08
N VAL A 1167 38.55 34.13 -33.64
CA VAL A 1167 39.71 33.24 -33.75
C VAL A 1167 39.99 32.97 -35.23
N ASP A 1168 41.15 33.38 -35.72
CA ASP A 1168 41.69 32.95 -37.01
C ASP A 1168 42.39 31.61 -36.82
N LEU A 1169 41.76 30.53 -37.32
CA LEU A 1169 42.25 29.17 -37.18
C LEU A 1169 43.42 28.86 -38.12
N VAL A 1170 43.55 29.60 -39.23
CA VAL A 1170 44.64 29.42 -40.21
C VAL A 1170 45.93 29.99 -39.65
N ASN A 1171 45.87 31.21 -39.10
CA ASN A 1171 47.03 31.89 -38.52
C ASN A 1171 47.24 31.61 -37.02
N ARG A 1172 46.37 30.79 -36.39
CA ARG A 1172 46.37 30.46 -34.96
C ARG A 1172 46.39 31.71 -34.06
N ARG A 1173 45.63 32.75 -34.44
CA ARG A 1173 45.61 34.07 -33.80
C ARG A 1173 44.23 34.39 -33.24
N TYR A 1174 44.18 35.07 -32.09
CA TYR A 1174 42.97 35.72 -31.59
C TYR A 1174 42.92 37.14 -32.14
N ASP A 1175 41.93 37.45 -32.97
CA ASP A 1175 41.83 38.75 -33.66
C ASP A 1175 41.22 39.84 -32.76
N SER A 1176 40.28 39.47 -31.88
CA SER A 1176 39.63 40.39 -30.94
C SER A 1176 38.85 39.63 -29.86
N ALA A 1177 38.71 40.22 -28.66
CA ALA A 1177 37.81 39.77 -27.60
C ALA A 1177 36.97 40.96 -27.11
N ASN A 1178 35.65 40.82 -27.11
CA ASN A 1178 34.68 41.85 -26.71
C ASN A 1178 33.77 41.37 -25.58
#